data_AF-A0AAJ7RK76-F1
#
_entry.id   AF-A0AAJ7RK76-F1
#
_cell.length_a   1.000
_cell.length_b   1.000
_cell.length_c   1.000
_cell.angle_alpha   90.00
_cell.angle_beta   90.00
_cell.angle_gamma   90.00
#
_symmetry.space_group_name_H-M   'P 1'
#
loop_
_entity.id
_entity.type
_entity.pdbx_description
1 polymer ?
#
loop_
_entity_poly.entity_id
_entity_poly.type
_entity_poly.pdbx_seq_one_letter_code
_entity_poly.pdbx_strand_id
1 'polypeptide(L)'
;MSIVILSPRPLISSVTTRRHHLHIRLHLHHHHHYHLQLYYLYLYHPLYHPRPSKNYSKYFQRSSRLADVNRRLKSQIWSSVVTIVLVEAKNLLPMDIEGLSDPYVKFRLGTEKYKSKIAMKTLNPVWLEQFDFHLYEDPYLGQELEVTVWDRDKSHQDELMGRTIIDLATLERETTHRLWRELEDGAGSIFLLLTISGTTASETISDLAAHEENPHERTQLFQRYSIFNSFQRPRDVGHLTVKVYRAQGLAAADLGGKSDPFCVLELVNARLQTQTEYKTLAPNWQKIFTFNVKDINSVLEVTVYDEDRDHKVEFLGKVAIPLLRIHNGEKRWYALKDKKLRGRAKGNSPQILLEMTVVWNVLRACIRTINPKETKYMEPEIKFKRQLFLKNVLRLKAIILIFINMGKYIQSCWEWEKKSRSILALILFVLGCYYFEPYMIPTAALLILVKYYLVALVTGAPLSHQNYTLQLQQSHHHQDHGDAASDECPPTPGDDDDDEDDKDKEEKKSLKERLQAIQEVTQTVQNSIGYIASLAERVKNLFNFTVPYLSYVAMMLAILGVAVLYLIPVRYLILAWGVNKFSRKILRPHSVPNNELLDLISRVPDDEELLNYRELKAIPTADCERGSAFSCSSSGGTVSGNPSGIGSGAHRREQRKKHKPA
;
A
#
# COMPACT_ATOMS: atom_id res chain seq x y z
N MET A 1 -13.78 -51.99 -11.09
CA MET A 1 -14.41 -51.95 -9.76
C MET A 1 -14.92 -50.53 -9.60
N SER A 2 -16.15 -50.30 -10.07
CA SER A 2 -16.74 -48.97 -10.29
C SER A 2 -17.85 -48.78 -9.25
N ILE A 3 -17.77 -47.71 -8.45
CA ILE A 3 -18.81 -47.36 -7.49
C ILE A 3 -19.47 -46.07 -7.97
N VAL A 4 -20.72 -46.23 -8.38
CA VAL A 4 -21.71 -45.21 -8.72
C VAL A 4 -22.40 -44.80 -7.41
N ILE A 5 -22.54 -43.50 -7.15
CA ILE A 5 -23.40 -42.99 -6.07
C ILE A 5 -24.47 -42.09 -6.71
N LEU A 6 -25.72 -42.55 -6.63
CA LEU A 6 -26.93 -41.90 -7.10
C LEU A 6 -27.54 -41.01 -5.99
N SER A 7 -28.12 -39.90 -6.43
CA SER A 7 -28.99 -38.96 -5.71
C SER A 7 -30.36 -39.58 -5.35
N PRO A 8 -31.05 -39.09 -4.30
CA PRO A 8 -32.50 -39.23 -4.25
C PRO A 8 -33.27 -37.92 -3.93
N ARG A 9 -34.34 -37.70 -4.70
CA ARG A 9 -35.59 -36.97 -4.37
C ARG A 9 -36.69 -37.54 -5.30
N PRO A 10 -37.99 -37.28 -5.07
CA PRO A 10 -38.80 -37.32 -3.85
C PRO A 10 -40.04 -38.24 -4.03
N LEU A 11 -40.83 -38.48 -2.97
CA LEU A 11 -42.16 -39.13 -3.08
C LEU A 11 -43.26 -38.25 -2.50
N ILE A 12 -44.35 -38.17 -3.26
CA ILE A 12 -45.61 -37.49 -2.98
C ILE A 12 -46.60 -38.51 -2.43
N SER A 13 -47.42 -38.15 -1.42
CA SER A 13 -48.77 -38.69 -1.28
C SER A 13 -49.68 -37.70 -0.53
N SER A 14 -50.84 -37.46 -1.11
CA SER A 14 -51.98 -36.69 -0.60
C SER A 14 -52.82 -37.47 0.43
N VAL A 15 -53.65 -36.78 1.22
CA VAL A 15 -55.09 -37.07 1.48
C VAL A 15 -55.71 -36.08 2.50
N THR A 16 -56.82 -35.51 2.05
CA THR A 16 -57.98 -34.72 2.55
C THR A 16 -58.52 -34.76 4.01
N THR A 17 -58.90 -33.55 4.48
CA THR A 17 -60.19 -33.06 5.10
C THR A 17 -60.72 -33.54 6.49
N ARG A 18 -60.88 -32.62 7.48
CA ARG A 18 -62.18 -32.06 7.98
C ARG A 18 -62.07 -31.28 9.31
N ARG A 19 -62.89 -30.21 9.38
CA ARG A 19 -63.28 -29.31 10.50
C ARG A 19 -63.61 -30.03 11.81
N HIS A 20 -63.51 -29.32 12.95
CA HIS A 20 -64.57 -29.22 13.99
C HIS A 20 -64.45 -27.90 14.80
N HIS A 21 -65.61 -27.32 15.11
CA HIS A 21 -65.89 -26.12 15.91
C HIS A 21 -65.60 -26.32 17.41
N LEU A 22 -65.27 -25.23 18.13
CA LEU A 22 -65.86 -25.00 19.45
C LEU A 22 -65.96 -23.48 19.76
N HIS A 23 -67.06 -23.13 20.41
CA HIS A 23 -67.63 -21.81 20.71
C HIS A 23 -67.65 -21.66 22.24
N ILE A 24 -67.61 -20.42 22.77
CA ILE A 24 -68.16 -19.93 24.08
C ILE A 24 -67.48 -18.56 24.38
N ARG A 25 -68.06 -17.52 25.00
CA ARG A 25 -69.37 -16.82 25.04
C ARG A 25 -69.14 -15.57 25.93
N LEU A 26 -69.52 -14.39 25.43
CA LEU A 26 -69.86 -13.09 26.05
C LEU A 26 -69.66 -12.80 27.57
N HIS A 27 -69.18 -11.58 27.87
CA HIS A 27 -69.90 -10.63 28.74
C HIS A 27 -69.61 -9.14 28.44
N LEU A 28 -70.69 -8.35 28.36
CA LEU A 28 -70.74 -6.88 28.27
C LEU A 28 -70.63 -6.24 29.67
N HIS A 29 -70.08 -5.02 29.79
CA HIS A 29 -70.83 -3.87 30.32
C HIS A 29 -70.15 -2.49 30.08
N HIS A 30 -71.01 -1.53 29.68
CA HIS A 30 -70.96 -0.07 29.57
C HIS A 30 -69.81 0.79 30.14
N HIS A 31 -69.45 1.85 29.37
CA HIS A 31 -69.66 3.26 29.81
C HIS A 31 -69.76 4.23 28.61
N HIS A 32 -70.56 5.28 28.79
CA HIS A 32 -71.16 6.19 27.79
C HIS A 32 -70.38 7.49 27.50
N HIS A 33 -70.65 8.05 26.31
CA HIS A 33 -70.82 9.48 25.94
C HIS A 33 -69.64 10.42 25.62
N TYR A 34 -69.94 11.26 24.60
CA TYR A 34 -69.26 12.44 24.03
C TYR A 34 -68.09 12.08 23.08
N HIS A 35 -68.02 12.44 21.78
CA HIS A 35 -68.51 13.60 21.05
C HIS A 35 -68.64 13.23 19.55
N LEU A 36 -69.86 13.19 19.01
CA LEU A 36 -70.17 13.02 17.58
C LEU A 36 -70.73 14.37 17.09
N GLN A 37 -69.89 15.23 16.49
CA GLN A 37 -70.39 16.48 15.91
C GLN A 37 -69.45 17.13 14.87
N LEU A 38 -68.90 16.38 13.90
CA LEU A 38 -68.10 17.00 12.83
C LEU A 38 -68.28 16.39 11.43
N TYR A 39 -69.41 15.72 11.13
CA TYR A 39 -69.61 15.09 9.81
C TYR A 39 -70.79 15.60 8.97
N TYR A 40 -71.42 16.73 9.33
CA TYR A 40 -72.60 17.23 8.60
C TYR A 40 -72.56 18.73 8.24
N LEU A 41 -71.42 19.24 7.75
CA LEU A 41 -71.39 20.60 7.21
C LEU A 41 -70.40 20.77 6.03
N TYR A 42 -70.60 20.05 4.93
CA TYR A 42 -69.79 20.26 3.71
C TYR A 42 -70.56 20.34 2.39
N LEU A 43 -71.88 20.62 2.42
CA LEU A 43 -72.63 20.93 1.20
C LEU A 43 -73.56 22.12 1.44
N TYR A 44 -73.38 23.16 0.62
CA TYR A 44 -74.14 24.41 0.44
C TYR A 44 -73.79 25.64 1.30
N HIS A 45 -72.86 26.48 0.81
CA HIS A 45 -73.10 27.92 0.61
C HIS A 45 -72.06 28.55 -0.34
N PRO A 46 -72.39 29.57 -1.17
CA PRO A 46 -71.55 30.04 -2.27
C PRO A 46 -70.70 31.29 -1.95
N LEU A 47 -69.66 31.47 -2.78
CA LEU A 47 -69.00 32.71 -3.19
C LEU A 47 -68.61 33.74 -2.10
N TYR A 48 -67.38 33.62 -1.60
CA TYR A 48 -66.52 34.80 -1.32
C TYR A 48 -65.08 34.47 -1.69
N HIS A 49 -64.57 35.16 -2.70
CA HIS A 49 -63.17 35.14 -3.13
C HIS A 49 -62.35 36.08 -2.23
N PRO A 50 -61.34 35.61 -1.47
CA PRO A 50 -60.24 36.47 -1.09
C PRO A 50 -59.19 36.43 -2.21
N ARG A 51 -58.79 37.60 -2.69
CA ARG A 51 -57.72 37.75 -3.70
C ARG A 51 -56.42 37.12 -3.16
N PRO A 52 -55.73 36.24 -3.91
CA PRO A 52 -54.41 35.77 -3.48
C PRO A 52 -53.42 36.94 -3.61
N SER A 53 -52.83 37.36 -2.49
CA SER A 53 -51.69 38.27 -2.54
C SER A 53 -50.51 37.52 -3.17
N LYS A 54 -49.85 38.16 -4.15
CA LYS A 54 -48.73 37.61 -4.96
C LYS A 54 -47.46 37.25 -4.15
N ASN A 55 -47.53 37.23 -2.81
CA ASN A 55 -46.36 37.03 -1.95
C ASN A 55 -46.20 35.60 -1.41
N TYR A 56 -47.27 34.80 -1.26
CA TYR A 56 -47.13 33.43 -0.72
C TYR A 56 -46.41 32.45 -1.67
N SER A 57 -46.65 32.55 -2.98
CA SER A 57 -45.94 31.75 -3.99
C SER A 57 -44.43 32.02 -4.00
N LYS A 58 -44.00 33.23 -3.61
CA LYS A 58 -42.59 33.63 -3.59
C LYS A 58 -41.83 33.04 -2.40
N TYR A 59 -42.50 32.84 -1.26
CA TYR A 59 -41.93 32.16 -0.09
C TYR A 59 -41.92 30.64 -0.26
N PHE A 60 -42.95 30.04 -0.86
CA PHE A 60 -42.99 28.61 -1.16
C PHE A 60 -41.97 28.23 -2.26
N GLN A 61 -41.80 29.06 -3.31
CA GLN A 61 -40.74 28.87 -4.32
C GLN A 61 -39.34 29.15 -3.79
N ARG A 62 -39.16 30.08 -2.82
CA ARG A 62 -37.84 30.27 -2.18
C ARG A 62 -37.49 29.08 -1.27
N SER A 63 -38.45 28.56 -0.51
CA SER A 63 -38.26 27.37 0.33
C SER A 63 -38.02 26.11 -0.51
N SER A 64 -38.74 25.92 -1.63
CA SER A 64 -38.49 24.81 -2.55
C SER A 64 -37.15 24.97 -3.26
N ARG A 65 -36.78 26.17 -3.72
CA ARG A 65 -35.45 26.41 -4.32
C ARG A 65 -34.32 26.28 -3.31
N LEU A 66 -34.50 26.69 -2.06
CA LEU A 66 -33.50 26.47 -0.99
C LEU A 66 -33.43 25.00 -0.58
N ALA A 67 -34.54 24.27 -0.60
CA ALA A 67 -34.56 22.83 -0.38
C ALA A 67 -33.98 22.06 -1.57
N ASP A 68 -34.19 22.51 -2.81
CA ASP A 68 -33.61 21.96 -4.04
C ASP A 68 -32.13 22.32 -4.17
N VAL A 69 -31.73 23.52 -3.77
CA VAL A 69 -30.33 23.93 -3.68
C VAL A 69 -29.65 23.21 -2.52
N ASN A 70 -30.29 23.06 -1.36
CA ASN A 70 -29.76 22.21 -0.28
C ASN A 70 -29.77 20.73 -0.66
N ARG A 71 -30.71 20.25 -1.47
CA ARG A 71 -30.74 18.88 -2.00
C ARG A 71 -29.65 18.69 -3.06
N ARG A 72 -29.39 19.68 -3.92
CA ARG A 72 -28.28 19.68 -4.89
C ARG A 72 -26.91 19.86 -4.23
N LEU A 73 -26.82 20.63 -3.15
CA LEU A 73 -25.61 20.81 -2.34
C LEU A 73 -25.36 19.59 -1.44
N LYS A 74 -26.41 18.94 -0.93
CA LYS A 74 -26.31 17.64 -0.21
C LYS A 74 -26.07 16.47 -1.16
N SER A 75 -26.60 16.50 -2.38
CA SER A 75 -26.29 15.51 -3.43
C SER A 75 -24.90 15.72 -4.06
N GLN A 76 -24.17 16.75 -3.65
CA GLN A 76 -22.79 17.04 -4.06
C GLN A 76 -21.75 16.52 -3.07
N ILE A 77 -22.16 15.97 -1.93
CA ILE A 77 -21.26 15.29 -1.01
C ILE A 77 -21.42 13.80 -1.30
N TRP A 78 -20.40 13.18 -1.87
CA TRP A 78 -20.40 11.73 -2.09
C TRP A 78 -20.34 10.99 -0.74
N SER A 79 -21.00 9.84 -0.69
CA SER A 79 -21.04 8.98 0.49
C SER A 79 -19.71 8.25 0.71
N SER A 80 -19.05 7.88 -0.38
CA SER A 80 -17.86 7.03 -0.43
C SER A 80 -17.17 7.15 -1.79
N VAL A 81 -15.96 6.61 -1.88
CA VAL A 81 -15.12 6.58 -3.08
C VAL A 81 -14.88 5.13 -3.50
N VAL A 82 -15.09 4.87 -4.79
CA VAL A 82 -14.85 3.58 -5.43
C VAL A 82 -13.54 3.66 -6.20
N THR A 83 -12.48 3.05 -5.64
CA THR A 83 -11.19 2.92 -6.32
C THR A 83 -11.15 1.65 -7.14
N ILE A 84 -10.84 1.77 -8.42
CA ILE A 84 -10.69 0.67 -9.37
C ILE A 84 -9.24 0.64 -9.84
N VAL A 85 -8.57 -0.49 -9.67
CA VAL A 85 -7.27 -0.77 -10.29
C VAL A 85 -7.51 -1.76 -11.43
N LEU A 86 -7.44 -1.26 -12.67
CA LEU A 86 -7.51 -2.06 -13.88
C LEU A 86 -6.16 -2.74 -14.11
N VAL A 87 -6.12 -4.06 -13.99
CA VAL A 87 -4.86 -4.82 -14.04
C VAL A 87 -4.61 -5.37 -15.45
N GLU A 88 -5.41 -6.35 -15.87
CA GLU A 88 -5.21 -7.07 -17.13
C GLU A 88 -6.53 -7.61 -17.68
N ALA A 89 -6.56 -7.98 -18.95
CA ALA A 89 -7.58 -8.84 -19.54
C ALA A 89 -6.93 -10.03 -20.25
N LYS A 90 -7.69 -11.11 -20.45
CA LYS A 90 -7.22 -12.34 -21.07
C LYS A 90 -8.19 -12.86 -22.11
N ASN A 91 -7.63 -13.39 -23.20
CA ASN A 91 -8.36 -14.02 -24.29
C ASN A 91 -9.43 -13.11 -24.90
N LEU A 92 -9.09 -11.84 -25.14
CA LEU A 92 -9.99 -10.92 -25.84
C LEU A 92 -10.19 -11.37 -27.30
N LEU A 93 -11.29 -10.92 -27.91
CA LEU A 93 -11.59 -11.20 -29.32
C LEU A 93 -10.60 -10.50 -30.25
N PRO A 94 -10.11 -11.17 -31.31
CA PRO A 94 -9.35 -10.52 -32.36
C PRO A 94 -10.28 -9.78 -33.31
N MET A 95 -10.30 -8.45 -33.27
CA MET A 95 -11.14 -7.64 -34.16
C MET A 95 -10.37 -7.07 -35.36
N ASP A 96 -9.05 -6.89 -35.25
CA ASP A 96 -8.24 -6.41 -36.38
C ASP A 96 -7.98 -7.52 -37.41
N ILE A 97 -7.74 -7.10 -38.66
CA ILE A 97 -7.35 -7.97 -39.78
C ILE A 97 -6.05 -8.75 -39.47
N GLU A 98 -5.17 -8.19 -38.63
CA GLU A 98 -3.93 -8.84 -38.20
C GLU A 98 -4.16 -9.97 -37.17
N GLY A 99 -5.41 -10.18 -36.71
CA GLY A 99 -5.76 -11.18 -35.71
C GLY A 99 -5.41 -10.76 -34.27
N LEU A 100 -5.16 -9.47 -34.05
CA LEU A 100 -4.94 -8.84 -32.75
C LEU A 100 -5.97 -7.72 -32.54
N SER A 101 -5.85 -6.97 -31.45
CA SER A 101 -6.69 -5.81 -31.15
C SER A 101 -5.88 -4.74 -30.43
N ASP A 102 -6.38 -3.52 -30.44
CA ASP A 102 -5.90 -2.36 -29.68
C ASP A 102 -6.89 -2.04 -28.53
N PRO A 103 -7.03 -2.91 -27.50
CA PRO A 103 -8.10 -2.79 -26.52
C PRO A 103 -7.92 -1.66 -25.50
N TYR A 104 -9.03 -1.04 -25.11
CA TYR A 104 -9.13 -0.10 -24.01
C TYR A 104 -10.47 -0.25 -23.26
N VAL A 105 -10.53 0.22 -22.02
CA VAL A 105 -11.69 0.03 -21.14
C VAL A 105 -12.35 1.37 -20.84
N LYS A 106 -13.69 1.41 -20.93
CA LYS A 106 -14.52 2.52 -20.44
C LYS A 106 -15.27 2.06 -19.19
N PHE A 107 -15.16 2.86 -18.15
CA PHE A 107 -15.89 2.68 -16.90
C PHE A 107 -16.99 3.74 -16.80
N ARG A 108 -18.16 3.34 -16.31
CA ARG A 108 -19.29 4.25 -16.03
C ARG A 108 -19.89 3.91 -14.68
N LEU A 109 -19.97 4.90 -13.79
CA LEU A 109 -20.68 4.81 -12.51
C LEU A 109 -21.51 6.08 -12.35
N GLY A 110 -22.83 5.96 -12.37
CA GLY A 110 -23.73 7.11 -12.37
C GLY A 110 -23.43 8.06 -13.54
N THR A 111 -23.07 9.31 -13.22
CA THR A 111 -22.69 10.33 -14.20
C THR A 111 -21.22 10.34 -14.57
N GLU A 112 -20.37 9.72 -13.76
CA GLU A 112 -18.93 9.71 -13.97
C GLU A 112 -18.53 8.66 -15.00
N LYS A 113 -17.58 9.02 -15.86
CA LYS A 113 -17.04 8.16 -16.91
C LYS A 113 -15.54 8.34 -17.01
N TYR A 114 -14.82 7.22 -17.04
CA TYR A 114 -13.38 7.21 -17.25
C TYR A 114 -13.02 6.26 -18.39
N LYS A 115 -11.92 6.55 -19.08
CA LYS A 115 -11.36 5.75 -20.17
C LYS A 115 -9.90 5.43 -19.85
N SER A 116 -9.50 4.18 -20.04
CA SER A 116 -8.11 3.74 -19.91
C SER A 116 -7.26 4.15 -21.10
N LYS A 117 -5.94 3.99 -20.97
CA LYS A 117 -5.03 3.94 -22.11
C LYS A 117 -5.37 2.75 -23.00
N ILE A 118 -4.89 2.83 -24.23
CA ILE A 118 -5.05 1.77 -25.21
C ILE A 118 -3.81 0.89 -25.18
N ALA A 119 -4.00 -0.42 -25.05
CA ALA A 119 -2.94 -1.39 -25.19
C ALA A 119 -2.83 -1.78 -26.66
N MET A 120 -1.65 -1.63 -27.27
CA MET A 120 -1.50 -1.87 -28.72
C MET A 120 -1.27 -3.35 -29.03
N LYS A 121 -1.91 -3.87 -30.08
CA LYS A 121 -1.68 -5.16 -30.72
C LYS A 121 -1.60 -6.34 -29.73
N THR A 122 -2.63 -6.54 -28.93
CA THR A 122 -2.67 -7.62 -27.93
C THR A 122 -4.08 -8.08 -27.58
N LEU A 123 -4.25 -9.39 -27.40
CA LEU A 123 -5.47 -10.01 -26.86
C LEU A 123 -5.37 -10.29 -25.35
N ASN A 124 -4.22 -10.00 -24.75
CA ASN A 124 -3.98 -10.15 -23.31
C ASN A 124 -3.37 -8.84 -22.77
N PRO A 125 -4.12 -7.73 -22.84
CA PRO A 125 -3.62 -6.43 -22.44
C PRO A 125 -3.36 -6.35 -20.93
N VAL A 126 -2.37 -5.54 -20.57
CA VAL A 126 -2.02 -5.19 -19.18
C VAL A 126 -1.96 -3.66 -19.11
N TRP A 127 -2.88 -3.04 -18.38
CA TRP A 127 -2.99 -1.57 -18.32
C TRP A 127 -2.32 -0.99 -17.07
N LEU A 128 -2.53 -1.62 -15.91
CA LEU A 128 -2.03 -1.16 -14.62
C LEU A 128 -2.39 0.31 -14.34
N GLU A 129 -3.68 0.62 -14.40
CA GLU A 129 -4.22 1.97 -14.18
C GLU A 129 -5.18 2.02 -13.00
N GLN A 130 -5.21 3.16 -12.30
CA GLN A 130 -6.13 3.41 -11.20
C GLN A 130 -7.13 4.52 -11.59
N PHE A 131 -8.39 4.30 -11.24
CA PHE A 131 -9.50 5.24 -11.39
C PHE A 131 -10.23 5.36 -10.05
N ASP A 132 -10.61 6.57 -9.67
CA ASP A 132 -11.37 6.84 -8.46
C ASP A 132 -12.71 7.48 -8.86
N PHE A 133 -13.80 6.89 -8.38
CA PHE A 133 -15.17 7.34 -8.65
C PHE A 133 -15.85 7.78 -7.36
N HIS A 134 -16.71 8.78 -7.44
CA HIS A 134 -17.53 9.24 -6.33
C HIS A 134 -18.89 8.54 -6.32
N LEU A 135 -19.22 7.87 -5.21
CA LEU A 135 -20.50 7.20 -5.04
C LEU A 135 -21.47 8.07 -4.24
N TYR A 136 -22.61 8.40 -4.83
CA TYR A 136 -23.65 9.24 -4.22
C TYR A 136 -24.79 8.38 -3.67
N GLU A 137 -25.35 8.80 -2.52
CA GLU A 137 -26.43 8.12 -1.81
C GLU A 137 -27.80 8.44 -2.42
N ASP A 138 -27.94 8.31 -3.74
CA ASP A 138 -29.21 8.52 -4.44
C ASP A 138 -29.86 7.15 -4.75
N PRO A 139 -31.02 6.81 -4.16
CA PRO A 139 -31.76 5.58 -4.45
C PRO A 139 -32.10 5.38 -5.94
N TYR A 140 -32.06 6.45 -6.74
CA TYR A 140 -32.36 6.43 -8.17
C TYR A 140 -31.11 6.35 -9.05
N LEU A 141 -29.91 6.59 -8.52
CA LEU A 141 -28.67 6.31 -9.25
C LEU A 141 -28.27 4.86 -8.97
N GLY A 142 -28.21 4.05 -10.04
CA GLY A 142 -27.77 2.65 -9.92
C GLY A 142 -26.37 2.56 -9.31
N GLN A 143 -26.22 1.71 -8.29
CA GLN A 143 -24.92 1.35 -7.69
C GLN A 143 -24.20 0.28 -8.54
N GLU A 144 -24.38 0.36 -9.86
CA GLU A 144 -23.86 -0.59 -10.83
C GLU A 144 -22.69 0.08 -11.55
N LEU A 145 -21.51 -0.50 -11.39
CA LEU A 145 -20.34 -0.13 -12.17
C LEU A 145 -20.38 -0.87 -13.49
N GLU A 146 -20.57 -0.13 -14.58
CA GLU A 146 -20.47 -0.68 -15.92
C GLU A 146 -19.05 -0.60 -16.45
N VAL A 147 -18.57 -1.73 -16.96
CA VAL A 147 -17.25 -1.89 -17.57
C VAL A 147 -17.44 -2.38 -18.99
N THR A 148 -16.92 -1.63 -19.96
CA THR A 148 -16.99 -2.00 -21.38
C THR A 148 -15.58 -1.97 -21.98
N VAL A 149 -15.25 -3.01 -22.73
CA VAL A 149 -13.97 -3.14 -23.44
C VAL A 149 -14.21 -2.84 -24.91
N TRP A 150 -13.38 -1.98 -25.47
CA TRP A 150 -13.49 -1.46 -26.82
C TRP A 150 -12.18 -1.67 -27.56
N ASP A 151 -12.26 -1.92 -28.86
CA ASP A 151 -11.11 -1.91 -29.74
C ASP A 151 -10.93 -0.51 -30.35
N ARG A 152 -9.70 -0.03 -30.47
CA ARG A 152 -9.41 1.26 -31.10
C ARG A 152 -8.99 1.06 -32.54
N ASP A 153 -9.83 1.52 -33.46
CA ASP A 153 -9.52 1.55 -34.88
C ASP A 153 -8.93 2.89 -35.31
N LYS A 154 -7.93 2.85 -36.21
CA LYS A 154 -7.34 4.07 -36.79
C LYS A 154 -8.18 4.68 -37.90
N SER A 155 -9.01 3.88 -38.57
CA SER A 155 -9.73 4.27 -39.79
C SER A 155 -11.24 4.06 -39.69
N HIS A 156 -11.72 3.35 -38.66
CA HIS A 156 -13.13 3.07 -38.41
C HIS A 156 -13.55 3.57 -37.02
N GLN A 157 -14.84 3.48 -36.71
CA GLN A 157 -15.32 3.77 -35.36
C GLN A 157 -14.92 2.61 -34.44
N ASP A 158 -14.39 2.94 -33.26
CA ASP A 158 -14.07 1.96 -32.21
C ASP A 158 -15.20 0.94 -31.98
N GLU A 159 -14.88 -0.35 -32.05
CA GLU A 159 -15.84 -1.44 -31.90
C GLU A 159 -15.94 -1.90 -30.43
N LEU A 160 -17.17 -2.22 -29.99
CA LEU A 160 -17.38 -2.79 -28.65
C LEU A 160 -17.01 -4.27 -28.67
N MET A 161 -16.04 -4.66 -27.86
CA MET A 161 -15.63 -6.06 -27.74
C MET A 161 -16.51 -6.81 -26.75
N GLY A 162 -16.78 -6.22 -25.57
CA GLY A 162 -17.54 -6.89 -24.52
C GLY A 162 -17.88 -5.99 -23.34
N ARG A 163 -18.83 -6.44 -22.52
CA ARG A 163 -19.38 -5.69 -21.40
C ARG A 163 -19.50 -6.57 -20.15
N THR A 164 -19.38 -5.95 -18.98
CA THR A 164 -19.76 -6.56 -17.70
C THR A 164 -20.28 -5.47 -16.77
N ILE A 165 -21.23 -5.84 -15.90
CA ILE A 165 -21.78 -4.97 -14.87
C ILE A 165 -21.40 -5.54 -13.50
N ILE A 166 -20.96 -4.69 -12.59
CA ILE A 166 -20.61 -5.06 -11.22
C ILE A 166 -21.53 -4.31 -10.27
N ASP A 167 -22.37 -5.05 -9.55
CA ASP A 167 -23.21 -4.51 -8.49
C ASP A 167 -22.37 -4.24 -7.23
N LEU A 168 -22.18 -2.96 -6.91
CA LEU A 168 -21.39 -2.50 -5.78
C LEU A 168 -22.06 -2.82 -4.43
N ALA A 169 -23.37 -3.00 -4.39
CA ALA A 169 -24.09 -3.32 -3.14
C ALA A 169 -23.75 -4.72 -2.61
N THR A 170 -23.28 -5.62 -3.48
CA THR A 170 -22.84 -6.97 -3.09
C THR A 170 -21.44 -7.01 -2.48
N LEU A 171 -20.68 -5.93 -2.58
CA LEU A 171 -19.30 -5.86 -2.14
C LEU A 171 -19.20 -5.28 -0.73
N GLU A 172 -18.39 -5.91 0.10
CA GLU A 172 -18.09 -5.42 1.45
C GLU A 172 -17.32 -4.09 1.37
N ARG A 173 -17.79 -3.06 2.09
CA ARG A 173 -17.10 -1.77 2.21
C ARG A 173 -15.80 -1.94 3.00
N GLU A 174 -14.87 -1.01 2.81
CA GLU A 174 -13.56 -0.99 3.48
C GLU A 174 -12.71 -2.25 3.25
N THR A 175 -12.95 -2.93 2.12
CA THR A 175 -12.17 -4.10 1.68
C THR A 175 -11.85 -4.00 0.19
N THR A 176 -10.62 -4.35 -0.19
CA THR A 176 -10.21 -4.46 -1.59
C THR A 176 -10.56 -5.85 -2.15
N HIS A 177 -11.49 -5.88 -3.11
CA HIS A 177 -11.95 -7.09 -3.79
C HIS A 177 -11.12 -7.37 -5.03
N ARG A 178 -10.76 -8.65 -5.25
CA ARG A 178 -10.05 -9.11 -6.45
C ARG A 178 -11.06 -9.76 -7.38
N LEU A 179 -11.40 -9.12 -8.50
CA LEU A 179 -12.51 -9.54 -9.35
C LEU A 179 -12.00 -9.95 -10.73
N TRP A 180 -12.15 -11.24 -11.05
CA TRP A 180 -12.16 -11.73 -12.43
C TRP A 180 -13.61 -11.71 -12.92
N ARG A 181 -13.88 -11.03 -14.02
CA ARG A 181 -15.20 -10.98 -14.65
C ARG A 181 -15.09 -11.45 -16.08
N GLU A 182 -15.92 -12.41 -16.45
CA GLU A 182 -16.11 -12.79 -17.85
C GLU A 182 -16.88 -11.68 -18.55
N LEU A 183 -16.46 -11.33 -19.76
CA LEU A 183 -17.16 -10.37 -20.59
C LEU A 183 -18.32 -11.07 -21.30
N GLU A 184 -19.40 -10.33 -21.53
CA GLU A 184 -20.54 -10.77 -22.35
C GLU A 184 -20.09 -11.26 -23.74
N ASP A 185 -20.91 -12.11 -24.36
CA ASP A 185 -20.68 -12.70 -25.69
C ASP A 185 -19.37 -13.49 -25.85
N GLY A 186 -18.78 -13.93 -24.73
CA GLY A 186 -17.55 -14.72 -24.74
C GLY A 186 -16.31 -13.91 -25.12
N ALA A 187 -16.35 -12.59 -24.91
CA ALA A 187 -15.31 -11.67 -25.34
C ALA A 187 -14.02 -11.69 -24.49
N GLY A 188 -13.77 -12.78 -23.76
CA GLY A 188 -12.66 -12.94 -22.83
C GLY A 188 -13.02 -12.55 -21.40
N SER A 189 -11.99 -12.32 -20.59
CA SER A 189 -12.13 -12.01 -19.16
C SER A 189 -11.29 -10.80 -18.76
N ILE A 190 -11.79 -10.01 -17.81
CA ILE A 190 -11.12 -8.82 -17.28
C ILE A 190 -10.84 -9.00 -15.78
N PHE A 191 -9.65 -8.55 -15.36
CA PHE A 191 -9.20 -8.57 -13.98
C PHE A 191 -9.00 -7.16 -13.44
N LEU A 192 -9.71 -6.86 -12.35
CA LEU A 192 -9.64 -5.58 -11.66
C LEU A 192 -9.64 -5.77 -10.14
N LEU A 193 -9.04 -4.81 -9.44
CA LEU A 193 -9.23 -4.64 -8.00
C LEU A 193 -10.24 -3.53 -7.77
N LEU A 194 -11.22 -3.77 -6.90
CA LEU A 194 -12.26 -2.78 -6.59
C LEU A 194 -12.33 -2.58 -5.08
N THR A 195 -12.26 -1.33 -4.64
CA THR A 195 -12.35 -0.97 -3.22
C THR A 195 -13.35 0.14 -3.02
N ILE A 196 -14.30 -0.04 -2.11
CA ILE A 196 -15.27 0.98 -1.69
C ILE A 196 -14.81 1.48 -0.31
N SER A 197 -14.38 2.73 -0.20
CA SER A 197 -13.86 3.30 1.04
C SER A 197 -14.18 4.79 1.17
N GLY A 198 -13.67 5.48 2.19
CA GLY A 198 -13.98 6.90 2.39
C GLY A 198 -15.43 7.17 2.82
N THR A 199 -16.09 6.17 3.41
CA THR A 199 -17.46 6.30 3.94
C THR A 199 -17.54 7.43 4.98
N THR A 200 -18.57 8.28 4.87
CA THR A 200 -18.86 9.31 5.88
C THR A 200 -19.47 8.70 7.15
N ALA A 201 -19.28 9.36 8.29
CA ALA A 201 -19.63 8.87 9.64
C ALA A 201 -21.09 8.43 9.85
N SER A 202 -22.03 8.86 9.00
CA SER A 202 -23.43 8.46 9.14
C SER A 202 -23.71 7.00 8.69
N GLU A 203 -22.76 6.33 8.01
CA GLU A 203 -23.00 5.06 7.31
C GLU A 203 -22.27 3.83 7.89
N THR A 204 -21.38 3.94 8.89
CA THR A 204 -20.56 2.77 9.31
C THR A 204 -20.48 2.50 10.80
N ILE A 205 -20.59 1.20 11.14
CA ILE A 205 -20.24 0.56 12.43
C ILE A 205 -18.73 0.68 12.74
N SER A 206 -17.94 1.20 11.80
CA SER A 206 -16.48 1.35 11.83
C SER A 206 -15.98 2.70 12.39
N ASP A 207 -16.87 3.48 13.02
CA ASP A 207 -16.49 4.68 13.75
C ASP A 207 -15.86 4.28 15.08
N LEU A 208 -14.63 4.73 15.32
CA LEU A 208 -13.91 4.45 16.57
C LEU A 208 -14.66 4.97 17.79
N ALA A 209 -15.52 5.99 17.62
CA ALA A 209 -16.37 6.53 18.67
C ALA A 209 -17.50 5.58 19.10
N ALA A 210 -17.94 4.67 18.21
CA ALA A 210 -19.01 3.70 18.47
C ALA A 210 -18.48 2.25 18.63
N HIS A 211 -17.19 2.02 18.38
CA HIS A 211 -16.59 0.69 18.42
C HIS A 211 -16.31 0.23 19.86
N GLU A 212 -17.09 -0.74 20.34
CA GLU A 212 -16.71 -1.58 21.47
C GLU A 212 -15.97 -2.82 20.98
N GLU A 213 -14.70 -2.99 21.38
CA GLU A 213 -13.92 -4.18 21.03
C GLU A 213 -14.57 -5.43 21.63
N ASN A 214 -15.27 -6.22 20.81
CA ASN A 214 -15.90 -7.45 21.26
C ASN A 214 -14.81 -8.49 21.62
N PRO A 215 -14.68 -8.91 22.91
CA PRO A 215 -13.61 -9.82 23.33
C PRO A 215 -13.64 -11.18 22.61
N HIS A 216 -14.83 -11.59 22.16
CA HIS A 216 -15.01 -12.83 21.41
C HIS A 216 -14.37 -12.77 20.02
N GLU A 217 -14.54 -11.67 19.28
CA GLU A 217 -13.94 -11.51 17.95
C GLU A 217 -12.41 -11.50 18.03
N ARG A 218 -11.87 -10.79 19.02
CA ARG A 218 -10.44 -10.78 19.32
C ARG A 218 -9.93 -12.20 19.61
N THR A 219 -10.64 -12.97 20.44
CA THR A 219 -10.26 -14.35 20.76
C THR A 219 -10.28 -15.25 19.53
N GLN A 220 -11.32 -15.15 18.69
CA GLN A 220 -11.41 -15.90 17.43
C GLN A 220 -10.27 -15.55 16.47
N LEU A 221 -9.87 -14.27 16.42
CA LEU A 221 -8.74 -13.81 15.62
C LEU A 221 -7.42 -14.45 16.10
N PHE A 222 -7.15 -14.41 17.40
CA PHE A 222 -5.96 -15.06 18.00
C PHE A 222 -5.98 -16.58 17.77
N GLN A 223 -7.14 -17.22 17.87
CA GLN A 223 -7.28 -18.64 17.59
C GLN A 223 -7.01 -18.97 16.11
N ARG A 224 -7.51 -18.17 15.17
CA ARG A 224 -7.29 -18.34 13.71
C ARG A 224 -5.82 -18.30 13.32
N TYR A 225 -5.03 -17.43 13.96
CA TYR A 225 -3.60 -17.28 13.70
C TYR A 225 -2.69 -18.00 14.70
N SER A 226 -3.27 -18.79 15.61
CA SER A 226 -2.51 -19.66 16.52
C SER A 226 -1.65 -20.68 15.77
N ILE A 227 -0.51 -21.04 16.36
CA ILE A 227 0.46 -22.00 15.81
C ILE A 227 -0.19 -23.36 15.53
N PHE A 228 -1.19 -23.76 16.31
CA PHE A 228 -1.91 -25.04 16.11
C PHE A 228 -2.70 -25.07 14.79
N ASN A 229 -3.10 -23.91 14.26
CA ASN A 229 -3.87 -23.80 13.02
C ASN A 229 -2.98 -23.50 11.81
N SER A 230 -1.64 -23.58 11.91
CA SER A 230 -0.71 -23.14 10.86
C SER A 230 -0.93 -23.79 9.49
N PHE A 231 -1.44 -25.02 9.43
CA PHE A 231 -1.69 -25.73 8.16
C PHE A 231 -3.01 -25.35 7.47
N GLN A 232 -3.90 -24.60 8.15
CA GLN A 232 -5.13 -24.11 7.55
C GLN A 232 -4.88 -22.78 6.82
N ARG A 233 -5.35 -22.65 5.58
CA ARG A 233 -5.23 -21.43 4.75
C ARG A 233 -3.81 -20.80 4.75
N PRO A 234 -2.79 -21.45 4.14
CA PRO A 234 -1.39 -21.01 4.21
C PRO A 234 -1.10 -19.65 3.55
N ARG A 235 -2.01 -19.12 2.72
CA ARG A 235 -1.90 -17.78 2.11
C ARG A 235 -2.36 -16.64 3.04
N ASP A 236 -3.07 -16.97 4.11
CA ASP A 236 -3.58 -16.05 5.11
C ASP A 236 -2.61 -16.02 6.31
N VAL A 237 -1.67 -15.09 6.29
CA VAL A 237 -0.53 -15.04 7.22
C VAL A 237 -0.89 -14.28 8.49
N GLY A 238 -1.69 -13.23 8.39
CA GLY A 238 -2.08 -12.43 9.54
C GLY A 238 -3.19 -11.43 9.23
N HIS A 239 -3.49 -10.63 10.24
CA HIS A 239 -4.49 -9.58 10.23
C HIS A 239 -3.89 -8.33 10.88
N LEU A 240 -4.08 -7.19 10.23
CA LEU A 240 -3.65 -5.88 10.71
C LEU A 240 -4.89 -5.01 10.94
N THR A 241 -5.00 -4.45 12.13
CA THR A 241 -5.98 -3.43 12.47
C THR A 241 -5.25 -2.10 12.63
N VAL A 242 -5.74 -1.05 11.97
CA VAL A 242 -5.18 0.31 12.03
C VAL A 242 -6.27 1.28 12.47
N LYS A 243 -6.10 1.91 13.62
CA LYS A 243 -6.95 3.00 14.10
C LYS A 243 -6.29 4.33 13.74
N VAL A 244 -6.97 5.12 12.91
CA VAL A 244 -6.53 6.43 12.43
C VAL A 244 -7.30 7.49 13.19
N TYR A 245 -6.62 8.17 14.12
CA TYR A 245 -7.28 9.14 14.99
C TYR A 245 -7.37 10.51 14.32
N ARG A 246 -6.22 11.16 14.16
CA ARG A 246 -6.11 12.56 13.72
C ARG A 246 -4.72 12.88 13.18
N ALA A 247 -4.60 13.96 12.44
CA ALA A 247 -3.31 14.57 12.09
C ALA A 247 -3.23 16.01 12.61
N GLN A 248 -2.02 16.57 12.62
CA GLN A 248 -1.79 17.97 13.00
C GLN A 248 -0.55 18.52 12.29
N GLY A 249 -0.49 19.85 12.18
CA GLY A 249 0.68 20.54 11.61
C GLY A 249 0.80 20.39 10.09
N LEU A 250 -0.28 20.05 9.40
CA LEU A 250 -0.32 19.92 7.95
C LEU A 250 -0.03 21.28 7.27
N ALA A 251 0.48 21.24 6.04
CA ALA A 251 0.60 22.43 5.20
C ALA A 251 -0.79 22.90 4.76
N ALA A 252 -0.96 24.21 4.64
CA ALA A 252 -2.08 24.78 3.91
C ALA A 252 -1.79 24.71 2.41
N ALA A 253 -2.67 24.09 1.65
CA ALA A 253 -2.56 23.99 0.20
C ALA A 253 -3.61 24.86 -0.53
N ASP A 254 -4.78 25.10 0.09
CA ASP A 254 -5.81 25.98 -0.48
C ASP A 254 -5.46 27.47 -0.42
N LEU A 255 -6.02 28.23 -1.37
CA LEU A 255 -6.00 29.71 -1.39
C LEU A 255 -6.52 30.37 -0.10
N GLY A 256 -7.29 29.63 0.71
CA GLY A 256 -7.84 30.09 1.99
C GLY A 256 -6.94 29.85 3.22
N GLY A 257 -5.71 29.34 3.03
CA GLY A 257 -4.78 29.08 4.12
C GLY A 257 -5.14 27.85 4.98
N LYS A 258 -5.97 26.95 4.44
CA LYS A 258 -6.32 25.65 5.05
C LYS A 258 -6.19 24.55 3.99
N SER A 259 -6.63 23.35 4.34
CA SER A 259 -6.68 22.18 3.47
C SER A 259 -7.95 21.40 3.77
N ASP A 260 -8.34 20.53 2.87
CA ASP A 260 -9.39 19.51 2.95
C ASP A 260 -8.73 18.11 3.04
N PRO A 261 -8.04 17.76 4.14
CA PRO A 261 -7.23 16.56 4.21
C PRO A 261 -8.03 15.25 4.36
N PHE A 262 -7.56 14.23 3.64
CA PHE A 262 -7.93 12.83 3.83
C PHE A 262 -6.70 11.93 3.89
N CYS A 263 -6.86 10.75 4.48
CA CYS A 263 -5.78 9.81 4.71
C CYS A 263 -6.00 8.52 3.91
N VAL A 264 -4.96 8.07 3.21
CA VAL A 264 -4.95 6.83 2.41
C VAL A 264 -3.97 5.85 3.04
N LEU A 265 -4.44 4.63 3.28
CA LEU A 265 -3.69 3.52 3.82
C LEU A 265 -3.51 2.46 2.74
N GLU A 266 -2.27 2.17 2.39
CA GLU A 266 -1.91 1.14 1.42
C GLU A 266 -1.14 0.00 2.07
N LEU A 267 -1.62 -1.22 1.88
CA LEU A 267 -0.89 -2.44 2.20
C LEU A 267 -0.77 -3.30 0.93
N VAL A 268 0.38 -3.18 0.26
CA VAL A 268 0.65 -3.79 -1.05
C VAL A 268 -0.36 -3.30 -2.09
N ASN A 269 -1.37 -4.12 -2.43
CA ASN A 269 -2.41 -3.82 -3.42
C ASN A 269 -3.74 -3.43 -2.78
N ALA A 270 -3.88 -3.57 -1.46
CA ALA A 270 -5.04 -3.07 -0.74
C ALA A 270 -4.87 -1.58 -0.48
N ARG A 271 -5.89 -0.77 -0.79
CA ARG A 271 -5.89 0.68 -0.63
C ARG A 271 -7.22 1.11 -0.03
N LEU A 272 -7.18 1.68 1.16
CA LEU A 272 -8.34 2.20 1.87
C LEU A 272 -8.15 3.68 2.17
N GLN A 273 -9.22 4.45 2.27
CA GLN A 273 -9.13 5.87 2.62
C GLN A 273 -10.18 6.32 3.64
N THR A 274 -9.83 7.36 4.40
CA THR A 274 -10.75 8.04 5.31
C THR A 274 -11.70 8.94 4.54
N GLN A 275 -12.74 9.41 5.24
CA GLN A 275 -13.49 10.57 4.81
C GLN A 275 -12.60 11.82 4.77
N THR A 276 -13.01 12.81 3.98
CA THR A 276 -12.36 14.11 3.91
C THR A 276 -12.85 15.03 5.01
N GLU A 277 -11.91 15.68 5.70
CA GLU A 277 -12.21 16.70 6.70
C GLU A 277 -11.97 18.08 6.12
N TYR A 278 -13.03 18.87 5.92
CA TYR A 278 -12.92 20.13 5.19
C TYR A 278 -12.36 21.28 6.04
N LYS A 279 -11.51 22.12 5.42
CA LYS A 279 -10.98 23.39 5.91
C LYS A 279 -10.32 23.27 7.28
N THR A 280 -9.37 22.35 7.40
CA THR A 280 -8.58 22.09 8.60
C THR A 280 -7.15 21.67 8.32
N LEU A 281 -6.22 22.06 9.21
CA LEU A 281 -4.83 21.56 9.23
C LEU A 281 -4.59 20.54 10.36
N ALA A 282 -5.65 20.23 11.09
CA ALA A 282 -5.66 19.28 12.20
C ALA A 282 -6.90 18.37 12.12
N PRO A 283 -7.01 17.53 11.07
CA PRO A 283 -8.19 16.69 10.85
C PRO A 283 -8.32 15.59 11.89
N ASN A 284 -9.55 15.18 12.18
CA ASN A 284 -9.88 14.15 13.17
C ASN A 284 -10.83 13.11 12.58
N TRP A 285 -10.28 12.07 11.98
CA TRP A 285 -11.05 11.06 11.24
C TRP A 285 -11.68 9.98 12.12
N GLN A 286 -11.01 9.57 13.22
CA GLN A 286 -11.47 8.53 14.14
C GLN A 286 -11.97 7.23 13.47
N LYS A 287 -11.22 6.71 12.51
CA LYS A 287 -11.63 5.58 11.68
C LYS A 287 -10.78 4.34 11.92
N ILE A 288 -11.39 3.16 11.85
CA ILE A 288 -10.70 1.88 11.97
C ILE A 288 -10.67 1.19 10.61
N PHE A 289 -9.50 0.70 10.22
CA PHE A 289 -9.31 -0.11 9.02
C PHE A 289 -8.76 -1.48 9.38
N THR A 290 -9.13 -2.48 8.61
CA THR A 290 -8.59 -3.84 8.74
C THR A 290 -7.99 -4.31 7.42
N PHE A 291 -6.89 -5.04 7.51
CA PHE A 291 -6.17 -5.56 6.36
C PHE A 291 -5.84 -7.03 6.56
N ASN A 292 -6.07 -7.83 5.52
CA ASN A 292 -5.56 -9.20 5.46
C ASN A 292 -4.08 -9.19 5.08
N VAL A 293 -3.23 -9.61 6.01
CA VAL A 293 -1.78 -9.66 5.83
C VAL A 293 -1.42 -10.97 5.13
N LYS A 294 -0.99 -10.85 3.86
CA LYS A 294 -0.49 -11.98 3.06
C LYS A 294 1.00 -12.25 3.24
N ASP A 295 1.77 -11.25 3.66
CA ASP A 295 3.21 -11.36 3.95
C ASP A 295 3.53 -10.38 5.08
N ILE A 296 4.12 -10.87 6.18
CA ILE A 296 4.46 -10.05 7.36
C ILE A 296 5.60 -9.06 7.07
N ASN A 297 6.37 -9.30 6.00
CA ASN A 297 7.45 -8.42 5.58
C ASN A 297 6.94 -7.22 4.76
N SER A 298 5.63 -7.10 4.56
CA SER A 298 5.01 -5.95 3.92
C SER A 298 5.15 -4.68 4.77
N VAL A 299 4.89 -3.54 4.12
CA VAL A 299 4.99 -2.21 4.72
C VAL A 299 3.63 -1.54 4.56
N LEU A 300 3.10 -1.02 5.66
CA LEU A 300 1.94 -0.15 5.64
C LEU A 300 2.39 1.25 5.25
N GLU A 301 1.86 1.77 4.16
CA GLU A 301 2.08 3.14 3.73
C GLU A 301 0.85 3.98 4.10
N VAL A 302 1.06 5.06 4.85
CA VAL A 302 -0.01 5.99 5.24
C VAL A 302 0.32 7.34 4.63
N THR A 303 -0.54 7.83 3.74
CA THR A 303 -0.34 9.07 3.01
C THR A 303 -1.51 10.01 3.26
N VAL A 304 -1.22 11.24 3.63
CA VAL A 304 -2.21 12.31 3.77
C VAL A 304 -2.18 13.15 2.50
N TYR A 305 -3.36 13.34 1.92
CA TYR A 305 -3.58 14.14 0.73
C TYR A 305 -4.52 15.29 1.06
N ASP A 306 -4.47 16.32 0.23
CA ASP A 306 -5.45 17.39 0.16
C ASP A 306 -6.42 17.11 -0.98
N GLU A 307 -7.73 17.26 -0.72
CA GLU A 307 -8.75 17.09 -1.73
C GLU A 307 -9.15 18.43 -2.35
N ASP A 308 -8.69 18.66 -3.59
CA ASP A 308 -9.05 19.84 -4.36
C ASP A 308 -10.20 19.52 -5.33
N ARG A 309 -11.27 20.31 -5.28
CA ARG A 309 -12.47 20.10 -6.13
C ARG A 309 -12.21 20.13 -7.64
N ASP A 310 -11.21 20.89 -8.06
CA ASP A 310 -10.93 21.14 -9.49
C ASP A 310 -9.52 20.67 -9.91
N HIS A 311 -8.73 20.10 -9.00
CA HIS A 311 -7.31 19.79 -9.22
C HIS A 311 -6.96 18.36 -8.79
N LYS A 312 -5.80 17.89 -9.26
CA LYS A 312 -5.23 16.62 -8.80
C LYS A 312 -4.86 16.74 -7.33
N VAL A 313 -5.35 15.81 -6.51
CA VAL A 313 -5.08 15.72 -5.06
C VAL A 313 -3.63 16.09 -4.71
N GLU A 314 -3.45 17.06 -3.81
CA GLU A 314 -2.15 17.52 -3.38
C GLU A 314 -1.58 16.61 -2.29
N PHE A 315 -0.26 16.41 -2.28
CA PHE A 315 0.42 15.59 -1.28
C PHE A 315 0.77 16.41 -0.04
N LEU A 316 0.25 16.01 1.13
CA LEU A 316 0.55 16.68 2.40
C LEU A 316 1.60 15.94 3.24
N GLY A 317 1.75 14.63 3.07
CA GLY A 317 2.82 13.88 3.73
C GLY A 317 2.62 12.36 3.72
N LYS A 318 3.70 11.60 3.92
CA LYS A 318 3.67 10.12 3.93
C LYS A 318 4.50 9.53 5.05
N VAL A 319 4.08 8.38 5.56
CA VAL A 319 4.88 7.52 6.44
C VAL A 319 4.81 6.07 5.96
N ALA A 320 5.93 5.36 6.05
CA ALA A 320 6.05 3.96 5.68
C ALA A 320 6.48 3.16 6.91
N ILE A 321 5.62 2.22 7.34
CA ILE A 321 5.74 1.49 8.61
C ILE A 321 5.82 -0.01 8.30
N PRO A 322 6.99 -0.64 8.43
CA PRO A 322 7.11 -2.10 8.29
C PRO A 322 6.28 -2.80 9.35
N LEU A 323 5.51 -3.84 8.98
CA LEU A 323 4.61 -4.51 9.93
C LEU A 323 5.37 -5.13 11.12
N LEU A 324 6.58 -5.63 10.89
CA LEU A 324 7.46 -6.17 11.93
C LEU A 324 7.96 -5.12 12.95
N ARG A 325 7.81 -3.81 12.67
CA ARG A 325 8.17 -2.71 13.59
C ARG A 325 6.98 -2.13 14.34
N ILE A 326 5.78 -2.68 14.13
CA ILE A 326 4.57 -2.23 14.79
C ILE A 326 4.59 -2.67 16.26
N HIS A 327 4.34 -1.71 17.15
CA HIS A 327 4.12 -1.95 18.58
C HIS A 327 2.62 -2.07 18.80
N ASN A 328 2.16 -3.29 19.11
CA ASN A 328 0.74 -3.60 19.15
C ASN A 328 0.02 -2.82 20.26
N GLY A 329 -1.08 -2.15 19.89
CA GLY A 329 -1.95 -1.42 20.83
C GLY A 329 -1.37 -0.12 21.36
N GLU A 330 -0.21 0.32 20.86
CA GLU A 330 0.39 1.60 21.28
C GLU A 330 -0.13 2.75 20.41
N LYS A 331 -0.73 3.75 21.06
CA LYS A 331 -1.17 4.98 20.40
C LYS A 331 -0.01 5.96 20.29
N ARG A 332 0.49 6.21 19.07
CA ARG A 332 1.73 6.95 18.84
C ARG A 332 1.64 7.96 17.69
N TRP A 333 2.36 9.07 17.85
CA TRP A 333 2.54 10.07 16.79
C TRP A 333 3.64 9.66 15.82
N TYR A 334 3.31 9.66 14.53
CA TYR A 334 4.23 9.43 13.43
C TYR A 334 4.45 10.73 12.66
N ALA A 335 5.70 11.16 12.55
CA ALA A 335 6.05 12.32 11.74
C ALA A 335 5.85 12.02 10.25
N LEU A 336 5.13 12.91 9.56
CA LEU A 336 4.90 12.81 8.13
C LEU A 336 6.12 13.30 7.35
N LYS A 337 6.50 12.57 6.33
CA LYS A 337 7.66 12.82 5.49
C LYS A 337 7.29 13.34 4.11
N ASP A 338 8.27 13.92 3.43
CA ASP A 338 8.17 14.36 2.05
C ASP A 338 7.97 13.18 1.08
N LYS A 339 7.71 13.46 -0.20
CA LYS A 339 7.49 12.44 -1.24
C LYS A 339 8.67 11.47 -1.38
N LYS A 340 9.90 11.89 -1.06
CA LYS A 340 11.10 11.05 -1.10
C LYS A 340 11.34 10.27 0.19
N LEU A 341 10.53 10.47 1.23
CA LEU A 341 10.66 9.87 2.56
C LEU A 341 12.02 10.14 3.24
N ARG A 342 12.71 11.23 2.86
CA ARG A 342 14.04 11.62 3.37
C ARG A 342 13.97 12.71 4.42
N GLY A 343 13.05 13.65 4.25
CA GLY A 343 12.85 14.80 5.12
C GLY A 343 11.44 14.85 5.69
N ARG A 344 11.19 15.81 6.57
CA ARG A 344 9.83 16.09 7.05
C ARG A 344 9.00 16.69 5.92
N ALA A 345 7.70 16.41 5.89
CA ALA A 345 6.79 17.03 4.93
C ALA A 345 6.64 18.55 5.21
N LYS A 346 6.09 19.26 4.22
CA LYS A 346 5.79 20.69 4.35
C LYS A 346 4.72 20.91 5.43
N GLY A 347 4.79 22.03 6.14
CA GLY A 347 3.85 22.39 7.21
C GLY A 347 4.54 22.63 8.54
N ASN A 348 3.74 22.86 9.59
CA ASN A 348 4.24 23.09 10.94
C ASN A 348 4.44 21.77 11.69
N SER A 349 5.52 21.07 11.36
CA SER A 349 5.86 19.76 11.93
C SER A 349 4.75 18.70 11.77
N PRO A 350 4.36 18.38 10.52
CA PRO A 350 3.23 17.51 10.24
C PRO A 350 3.41 16.11 10.84
N GLN A 351 2.36 15.61 11.50
CA GLN A 351 2.34 14.30 12.13
C GLN A 351 0.93 13.72 12.22
N ILE A 352 0.83 12.39 12.26
CA ILE A 352 -0.41 11.61 12.31
C ILE A 352 -0.41 10.67 13.53
N LEU A 353 -1.55 10.55 14.20
CA LEU A 353 -1.75 9.74 15.40
C LEU A 353 -2.41 8.42 15.02
N LEU A 354 -1.68 7.32 15.20
CA LEU A 354 -2.09 5.98 14.82
C LEU A 354 -1.99 5.03 16.02
N GLU A 355 -2.87 4.03 16.05
CA GLU A 355 -2.72 2.83 16.89
C GLU A 355 -2.88 1.62 15.97
N MET A 356 -1.98 0.65 16.07
CA MET A 356 -1.95 -0.49 15.17
C MET A 356 -1.84 -1.79 15.97
N THR A 357 -2.49 -2.84 15.49
CA THR A 357 -2.37 -4.18 16.06
C THR A 357 -2.20 -5.18 14.93
N VAL A 358 -1.11 -5.95 14.96
CA VAL A 358 -0.84 -7.04 14.02
C VAL A 358 -0.91 -8.37 14.76
N VAL A 359 -1.78 -9.26 14.30
CA VAL A 359 -1.89 -10.65 14.75
C VAL A 359 -1.51 -11.55 13.57
N TRP A 360 -0.53 -12.43 13.73
CA TRP A 360 -0.02 -13.23 12.63
C TRP A 360 0.50 -14.59 13.10
N ASN A 361 0.53 -15.54 12.17
CA ASN A 361 1.03 -16.88 12.42
C ASN A 361 2.49 -17.01 11.95
N VAL A 362 3.39 -17.29 12.88
CA VAL A 362 4.83 -17.34 12.61
C VAL A 362 5.19 -18.42 11.58
N LEU A 363 4.64 -19.63 11.68
CA LEU A 363 4.95 -20.71 10.75
C LEU A 363 4.44 -20.43 9.33
N ARG A 364 3.21 -19.89 9.20
CA ARG A 364 2.67 -19.47 7.90
C ARG A 364 3.54 -18.38 7.28
N ALA A 365 4.01 -17.43 8.08
CA ALA A 365 4.91 -16.37 7.62
C ALA A 365 6.27 -16.91 7.14
N CYS A 366 6.87 -17.87 7.86
CA CYS A 366 8.13 -18.50 7.45
C CYS A 366 7.98 -19.18 6.09
N ILE A 367 6.92 -19.97 5.91
CA ILE A 367 6.60 -20.64 4.63
C ILE A 367 6.30 -19.59 3.55
N ARG A 368 5.58 -18.52 3.88
CA ARG A 368 5.27 -17.45 2.93
C ARG A 368 6.52 -16.74 2.41
N THR A 369 7.55 -16.61 3.24
CA THR A 369 8.77 -15.83 2.96
C THR A 369 9.62 -16.47 1.85
N ILE A 370 9.57 -17.80 1.71
CA ILE A 370 10.28 -18.56 0.66
C ILE A 370 9.47 -18.74 -0.64
N ASN A 371 8.25 -18.22 -0.70
CA ASN A 371 7.41 -18.22 -1.90
C ASN A 371 7.54 -16.89 -2.68
N PRO A 372 7.08 -16.76 -3.93
CA PRO A 372 7.13 -15.49 -4.65
C PRO A 372 6.49 -14.31 -3.91
N LYS A 373 7.17 -13.17 -3.87
CA LYS A 373 6.62 -11.92 -3.28
C LYS A 373 5.42 -11.46 -4.12
N GLU A 374 4.38 -10.94 -3.45
CA GLU A 374 3.26 -10.33 -4.18
C GLU A 374 3.75 -9.03 -4.82
N THR A 375 3.54 -8.89 -6.13
CA THR A 375 3.89 -7.69 -6.89
C THR A 375 2.88 -6.60 -6.62
N LYS A 376 3.34 -5.39 -6.29
CA LYS A 376 2.48 -4.20 -6.21
C LYS A 376 2.14 -3.80 -7.65
N TYR A 377 0.86 -3.69 -7.99
CA TYR A 377 0.45 -3.38 -9.37
C TYR A 377 0.71 -1.92 -9.73
N MET A 378 0.48 -1.02 -8.77
CA MET A 378 0.71 0.41 -8.93
C MET A 378 2.12 0.77 -8.44
N GLU A 379 3.11 0.68 -9.33
CA GLU A 379 4.47 1.15 -9.09
C GLU A 379 4.85 2.27 -10.07
N PRO A 380 5.47 3.37 -9.60
CA PRO A 380 5.89 4.43 -10.49
C PRO A 380 7.06 3.97 -11.36
N GLU A 381 6.94 4.12 -12.68
CA GLU A 381 8.02 3.81 -13.61
C GLU A 381 9.29 4.64 -13.30
N ILE A 382 10.41 3.94 -13.09
CA ILE A 382 11.69 4.59 -12.80
C ILE A 382 12.31 5.06 -14.10
N LYS A 383 12.10 6.34 -14.43
CA LYS A 383 12.78 7.02 -15.54
C LYS A 383 14.29 7.16 -15.25
N PHE A 384 15.10 7.22 -16.31
CA PHE A 384 16.53 7.49 -16.18
C PHE A 384 16.77 8.81 -15.44
N LYS A 385 17.63 8.78 -14.41
CA LYS A 385 18.03 9.95 -13.63
C LYS A 385 19.52 9.85 -13.35
N ARG A 386 20.30 10.78 -13.92
CA ARG A 386 21.77 10.81 -13.75
C ARG A 386 22.22 10.71 -12.29
N GLN A 387 21.57 11.42 -11.37
CA GLN A 387 21.89 11.35 -9.94
C GLN A 387 21.66 9.96 -9.34
N LEU A 388 20.58 9.28 -9.72
CA LEU A 388 20.28 7.92 -9.28
C LEU A 388 21.29 6.93 -9.86
N PHE A 389 21.63 7.05 -11.14
CA PHE A 389 22.67 6.25 -11.78
C PHE A 389 24.01 6.37 -11.06
N LEU A 390 24.49 7.60 -10.83
CA LEU A 390 25.75 7.84 -10.12
C LEU A 390 25.73 7.25 -8.70
N LYS A 391 24.63 7.43 -7.96
CA LYS A 391 24.45 6.83 -6.64
C LYS A 391 24.51 5.30 -6.69
N ASN A 392 23.85 4.66 -7.66
CA ASN A 392 23.87 3.20 -7.82
C ASN A 392 25.26 2.69 -8.21
N VAL A 393 26.01 3.41 -9.04
CA VAL A 393 27.40 3.08 -9.38
C VAL A 393 28.29 3.16 -8.15
N LEU A 394 28.13 4.18 -7.29
CA LEU A 394 28.90 4.31 -6.04
C LEU A 394 28.59 3.16 -5.05
N ARG A 395 27.30 2.80 -4.91
CA ARG A 395 26.89 1.63 -4.11
C ARG A 395 27.55 0.35 -4.62
N LEU A 396 27.51 0.12 -5.94
CA LEU A 396 28.14 -1.03 -6.56
C LEU A 396 29.66 -1.02 -6.41
N LYS A 397 30.32 0.14 -6.54
CA LYS A 397 31.77 0.29 -6.33
C LYS A 397 32.18 -0.12 -4.91
N ALA A 398 31.40 0.24 -3.90
CA ALA A 398 31.68 -0.15 -2.52
C ALA A 398 31.65 -1.69 -2.35
N ILE A 399 30.69 -2.36 -3.00
CA ILE A 399 30.58 -3.83 -3.01
C ILE A 399 31.77 -4.45 -3.76
N ILE A 400 32.08 -3.97 -4.96
CA ILE A 400 33.21 -4.47 -5.77
C ILE A 400 34.53 -4.33 -5.00
N LEU A 401 34.72 -3.23 -4.26
CA LEU A 401 35.92 -3.01 -3.47
C LEU A 401 36.10 -4.07 -2.37
N ILE A 402 35.02 -4.58 -1.78
CA ILE A 402 35.09 -5.70 -0.83
C ILE A 402 35.67 -6.94 -1.50
N PHE A 403 35.21 -7.29 -2.70
CA PHE A 403 35.73 -8.43 -3.47
C PHE A 403 37.19 -8.22 -3.91
N ILE A 404 37.56 -7.02 -4.35
CA ILE A 404 38.95 -6.69 -4.68
C ILE A 404 39.85 -6.84 -3.45
N ASN A 405 39.42 -6.35 -2.28
CA ASN A 405 40.18 -6.48 -1.05
C ASN A 405 40.30 -7.94 -0.59
N MET A 406 39.25 -8.74 -0.77
CA MET A 406 39.29 -10.19 -0.52
C MET A 406 40.25 -10.90 -1.48
N GLY A 407 40.23 -10.55 -2.76
CA GLY A 407 41.16 -11.06 -3.76
C GLY A 407 42.62 -10.71 -3.44
N LYS A 408 42.89 -9.45 -3.06
CA LYS A 408 44.21 -9.02 -2.59
C LYS A 408 44.64 -9.78 -1.33
N TYR A 409 43.72 -10.06 -0.41
CA TYR A 409 44.03 -10.88 0.77
C TYR A 409 44.42 -12.31 0.39
N ILE A 410 43.70 -12.95 -0.54
CA ILE A 410 44.06 -14.28 -1.06
C ILE A 410 45.42 -14.23 -1.77
N GLN A 411 45.65 -13.23 -2.61
CA GLN A 411 46.92 -13.01 -3.30
C GLN A 411 48.08 -12.87 -2.30
N SER A 412 47.90 -12.10 -1.22
CA SER A 412 48.92 -11.96 -0.16
C SER A 412 49.25 -13.29 0.54
N CYS A 413 48.30 -14.23 0.57
CA CYS A 413 48.53 -15.58 1.08
C CYS A 413 49.38 -16.40 0.11
N TRP A 414 49.13 -16.32 -1.21
CA TRP A 414 49.91 -17.01 -2.24
C TRP A 414 51.32 -16.44 -2.43
N GLU A 415 51.51 -15.14 -2.23
CA GLU A 415 52.81 -14.46 -2.34
C GLU A 415 53.65 -14.53 -1.06
N TRP A 416 53.14 -15.16 0.01
CA TRP A 416 53.84 -15.34 1.28
C TRP A 416 54.26 -14.03 1.97
N GLU A 417 53.55 -12.92 1.74
CA GLU A 417 53.83 -11.62 2.39
C GLU A 417 53.90 -11.74 3.93
N LYS A 418 53.03 -12.58 4.50
CA LYS A 418 53.05 -12.95 5.92
C LYS A 418 53.07 -14.46 6.09
N LYS A 419 54.26 -14.99 6.42
CA LYS A 419 54.53 -16.42 6.63
C LYS A 419 53.47 -17.14 7.47
N SER A 420 53.05 -16.57 8.61
CA SER A 420 52.05 -17.20 9.49
C SER A 420 50.66 -17.35 8.85
N ARG A 421 50.23 -16.36 8.06
CA ARG A 421 48.93 -16.38 7.38
C ARG A 421 48.93 -17.37 6.22
N SER A 422 50.00 -17.38 5.44
CA SER A 422 50.15 -18.29 4.30
C SER A 422 50.26 -19.75 4.72
N ILE A 423 50.99 -20.05 5.80
CA ILE A 423 51.02 -21.41 6.37
C ILE A 423 49.63 -21.84 6.81
N LEU A 424 48.90 -21.00 7.55
CA LEU A 424 47.53 -21.31 7.99
C LEU A 424 46.60 -21.52 6.79
N ALA A 425 46.66 -20.65 5.78
CA ALA A 425 45.87 -20.76 4.57
C ALA A 425 46.18 -22.05 3.79
N LEU A 426 47.45 -22.44 3.68
CA LEU A 426 47.86 -23.69 3.04
C LEU A 426 47.36 -24.91 3.80
N ILE A 427 47.46 -24.92 5.13
CA ILE A 427 46.92 -26.01 5.96
C ILE A 427 45.40 -26.13 5.75
N LEU A 428 44.68 -25.00 5.82
CA LEU A 428 43.22 -24.99 5.60
C LEU A 428 42.85 -25.44 4.19
N PHE A 429 43.64 -25.08 3.17
CA PHE A 429 43.42 -25.50 1.79
C PHE A 429 43.62 -27.01 1.61
N VAL A 430 44.73 -27.56 2.12
CA VAL A 430 45.01 -29.01 2.03
C VAL A 430 43.94 -29.82 2.78
N LEU A 431 43.59 -29.42 4.00
CA LEU A 431 42.52 -30.07 4.78
C LEU A 431 41.17 -29.93 4.08
N GLY A 432 40.88 -28.76 3.50
CA GLY A 432 39.69 -28.50 2.70
C GLY A 432 39.60 -29.47 1.52
N CYS A 433 40.61 -29.53 0.66
CA CYS A 433 40.60 -30.42 -0.51
C CYS A 433 40.42 -31.91 -0.15
N TYR A 434 40.98 -32.35 0.99
CA TYR A 434 40.88 -33.74 1.41
C TYR A 434 39.53 -34.09 2.05
N TYR A 435 38.98 -33.21 2.90
CA TYR A 435 37.77 -33.47 3.68
C TYR A 435 36.52 -32.74 3.18
N PHE A 436 36.58 -32.03 2.05
CA PHE A 436 35.45 -31.23 1.58
C PHE A 436 34.22 -32.09 1.31
N GLU A 437 33.19 -31.88 2.12
CA GLU A 437 31.88 -32.46 1.91
C GLU A 437 30.85 -31.35 1.61
N PRO A 438 29.83 -31.61 0.77
CA PRO A 438 28.86 -30.58 0.36
C PRO A 438 28.14 -29.85 1.51
N TYR A 439 27.91 -30.51 2.65
CA TYR A 439 27.28 -29.90 3.83
C TYR A 439 28.14 -28.77 4.45
N MET A 440 29.44 -28.71 4.14
CA MET A 440 30.32 -27.66 4.63
C MET A 440 29.98 -26.28 4.06
N ILE A 441 29.34 -26.21 2.88
CA ILE A 441 28.90 -24.94 2.26
C ILE A 441 27.85 -24.21 3.15
N PRO A 442 26.69 -24.80 3.47
CA PRO A 442 25.74 -24.16 4.38
C PRO A 442 26.29 -24.04 5.81
N THR A 443 27.21 -24.90 6.22
CA THR A 443 27.90 -24.76 7.52
C THR A 443 28.73 -23.48 7.57
N ALA A 444 29.48 -23.14 6.50
CA ALA A 444 30.23 -21.89 6.44
C ALA A 444 29.30 -20.67 6.48
N ALA A 445 28.18 -20.70 5.76
CA ALA A 445 27.15 -19.65 5.84
C ALA A 445 26.56 -19.53 7.26
N LEU A 446 26.31 -20.65 7.93
CA LEU A 446 25.83 -20.70 9.30
C LEU A 446 26.85 -20.10 10.28
N LEU A 447 28.15 -20.39 10.12
CA LEU A 447 29.21 -19.81 10.95
C LEU A 447 29.28 -18.29 10.80
N ILE A 448 29.07 -17.76 9.58
CA ILE A 448 28.97 -16.31 9.35
C ILE A 448 27.75 -15.75 10.10
N LEU A 449 26.57 -16.37 9.97
CA LEU A 449 25.37 -15.94 10.69
C LEU A 449 25.57 -15.98 12.21
N VAL A 450 26.15 -17.06 12.75
CA VAL A 450 26.43 -17.20 14.18
C VAL A 450 27.42 -16.14 14.65
N LYS A 451 28.47 -15.85 13.88
CA LYS A 451 29.41 -14.76 14.20
C LYS A 451 28.66 -13.42 14.34
N TYR A 452 27.84 -13.06 13.36
CA TYR A 452 27.10 -11.80 13.41
C TYR A 452 26.02 -11.78 14.50
N TYR A 453 25.39 -12.93 14.78
CA TYR A 453 24.47 -13.09 15.91
C TYR A 453 25.17 -12.85 17.24
N LEU A 454 26.34 -13.44 17.46
CA LEU A 454 27.14 -13.24 18.66
C LEU A 454 27.59 -11.78 18.81
N VAL A 455 27.99 -11.13 17.71
CA VAL A 455 28.34 -9.71 17.77
C VAL A 455 27.10 -8.88 18.15
N ALA A 456 25.95 -9.12 17.53
CA ALA A 456 24.70 -8.41 17.86
C ALA A 456 24.28 -8.61 19.33
N LEU A 457 24.50 -9.81 19.87
CA LEU A 457 24.24 -10.12 21.28
C LEU A 457 25.17 -9.32 22.22
N VAL A 458 26.46 -9.22 21.88
CA VAL A 458 27.46 -8.51 22.69
C VAL A 458 27.33 -6.99 22.58
N THR A 459 27.02 -6.44 21.40
CA THR A 459 26.91 -5.00 21.19
C THR A 459 25.54 -4.43 21.57
N GLY A 460 24.56 -5.28 21.89
CA GLY A 460 23.19 -4.87 22.25
C GLY A 460 22.41 -4.18 21.14
N ALA A 461 22.98 -4.10 19.93
CA ALA A 461 22.39 -3.46 18.76
C ALA A 461 22.90 -4.15 17.48
N PRO A 462 22.05 -4.31 16.44
CA PRO A 462 22.52 -4.70 15.13
C PRO A 462 23.52 -3.64 14.62
N LEU A 463 24.68 -4.10 14.15
CA LEU A 463 25.86 -3.35 13.68
C LEU A 463 25.60 -2.28 12.59
N SER A 464 24.36 -2.08 12.15
CA SER A 464 23.99 -1.12 11.11
C SER A 464 24.08 0.34 11.54
N HIS A 465 23.97 0.67 12.84
CA HIS A 465 23.82 2.09 13.21
C HIS A 465 25.13 2.91 13.25
N GLN A 466 26.29 2.26 13.39
CA GLN A 466 27.56 2.96 13.71
C GLN A 466 28.46 3.20 12.49
N ASN A 467 28.37 2.39 11.42
CA ASN A 467 29.22 2.56 10.22
C ASN A 467 28.62 3.54 9.18
N TYR A 468 27.30 3.73 9.17
CA TYR A 468 26.64 4.62 8.20
C TYR A 468 26.80 6.11 8.50
N THR A 469 26.82 6.48 9.78
CA THR A 469 27.01 7.89 10.19
C THR A 469 28.40 8.40 9.82
N LEU A 470 29.43 7.55 9.89
CA LEU A 470 30.80 7.92 9.52
C LEU A 470 31.01 8.05 7.99
N GLN A 471 30.37 7.20 7.17
CA GLN A 471 30.52 7.29 5.71
C GLN A 471 29.72 8.44 5.07
N LEU A 472 28.54 8.78 5.61
CA LEU A 472 27.77 9.94 5.12
C LEU A 472 28.40 11.28 5.55
N GLN A 473 29.07 11.32 6.70
CA GLN A 473 29.79 12.51 7.14
C GLN A 473 31.03 12.81 6.28
N GLN A 474 31.70 11.79 5.74
CA GLN A 474 32.77 11.97 4.76
C GLN A 474 32.26 12.38 3.37
N SER A 475 31.02 12.06 3.02
CA SER A 475 30.43 12.38 1.72
C SER A 475 29.89 13.82 1.66
N HIS A 476 29.47 14.38 2.79
CA HIS A 476 28.91 15.73 2.87
C HIS A 476 29.94 16.86 2.87
N HIS A 477 31.24 16.58 3.06
CA HIS A 477 32.28 17.61 3.12
C HIS A 477 32.86 18.04 1.76
N HIS A 478 32.30 17.59 0.63
CA HIS A 478 32.81 17.91 -0.72
C HIS A 478 31.77 18.56 -1.66
N GLN A 479 30.63 19.02 -1.15
CA GLN A 479 29.60 19.56 -2.03
C GLN A 479 28.82 20.74 -1.46
N ASP A 480 29.52 21.61 -0.72
CA ASP A 480 28.98 22.88 -0.25
C ASP A 480 29.93 24.00 -0.68
N HIS A 481 29.94 24.29 -1.98
CA HIS A 481 30.29 25.57 -2.60
C HIS A 481 30.05 25.46 -4.11
N GLY A 482 29.00 26.12 -4.59
CA GLY A 482 28.61 26.11 -6.00
C GLY A 482 27.23 26.75 -6.14
N ASP A 483 27.27 28.09 -6.20
CA ASP A 483 26.15 29.01 -6.22
C ASP A 483 25.11 28.81 -7.32
N ALA A 484 23.96 29.44 -7.06
CA ALA A 484 22.85 29.69 -7.95
C ALA A 484 23.28 30.19 -9.35
N ALA A 485 22.81 29.51 -10.40
CA ALA A 485 22.66 30.08 -11.74
C ALA A 485 21.61 29.31 -12.55
N SER A 486 20.56 30.04 -12.91
CA SER A 486 19.68 29.90 -14.09
C SER A 486 19.18 28.50 -14.50
N ASP A 487 17.92 28.28 -14.14
CA ASP A 487 16.96 27.43 -14.83
C ASP A 487 16.68 28.04 -16.23
N GLU A 488 17.18 27.43 -17.31
CA GLU A 488 16.65 27.63 -18.66
C GLU A 488 16.77 26.32 -19.45
N CYS A 489 15.65 25.62 -19.57
CA CYS A 489 15.44 24.66 -20.65
C CYS A 489 15.03 25.44 -21.92
N PRO A 490 15.51 25.07 -23.11
CA PRO A 490 15.06 25.70 -24.35
C PRO A 490 13.60 25.33 -24.65
N PRO A 491 12.85 26.20 -25.35
CA PRO A 491 11.44 25.99 -25.64
C PRO A 491 11.26 24.84 -26.64
N THR A 492 10.22 24.05 -26.40
CA THR A 492 9.59 23.18 -27.40
C THR A 492 9.12 24.03 -28.59
N PRO A 493 9.54 23.74 -29.84
CA PRO A 493 8.98 24.42 -31.00
C PRO A 493 7.52 23.98 -31.18
N GLY A 494 6.62 24.96 -31.11
CA GLY A 494 5.24 24.83 -31.57
C GLY A 494 5.18 24.80 -33.09
N ASP A 495 4.10 24.17 -33.55
CA ASP A 495 3.61 24.23 -34.93
C ASP A 495 3.46 25.68 -35.38
N ASP A 496 4.02 25.99 -36.55
CA ASP A 496 3.41 26.88 -37.54
C ASP A 496 3.90 26.43 -38.93
N ASP A 497 2.96 26.41 -39.86
CA ASP A 497 3.05 25.90 -41.22
C ASP A 497 4.16 26.57 -42.05
N ASP A 498 4.85 25.78 -42.88
CA ASP A 498 5.17 26.13 -44.26
C ASP A 498 5.67 24.87 -45.00
N ASP A 499 5.06 24.64 -46.15
CA ASP A 499 5.40 23.60 -47.12
C ASP A 499 6.85 23.77 -47.60
N GLU A 500 7.69 22.74 -47.42
CA GLU A 500 8.62 22.21 -48.44
C GLU A 500 9.46 21.02 -47.91
N ASP A 501 9.64 20.04 -48.80
CA ASP A 501 10.58 18.91 -48.81
C ASP A 501 10.39 17.68 -47.88
N ASP A 502 9.74 16.66 -48.45
CA ASP A 502 9.49 15.31 -47.93
C ASP A 502 10.73 14.39 -47.75
N LYS A 503 11.96 14.92 -47.65
CA LYS A 503 13.18 14.08 -47.48
C LYS A 503 13.83 14.14 -46.09
N ASP A 504 13.61 15.19 -45.31
CA ASP A 504 14.30 15.37 -44.01
C ASP A 504 13.51 14.86 -42.79
N LYS A 505 12.25 14.44 -42.97
CA LYS A 505 11.42 13.87 -41.89
C LYS A 505 11.84 12.45 -41.51
N GLU A 506 12.40 11.66 -42.41
CA GLU A 506 12.86 10.29 -42.10
C GLU A 506 14.17 10.27 -41.30
N GLU A 507 15.14 11.12 -41.63
CA GLU A 507 16.40 11.21 -40.87
C GLU A 507 16.20 11.78 -39.46
N LYS A 508 15.32 12.78 -39.29
CA LYS A 508 14.98 13.32 -37.96
C LYS A 508 14.19 12.33 -37.11
N LYS A 509 13.31 11.51 -37.71
CA LYS A 509 12.65 10.38 -37.02
C LYS A 509 13.67 9.32 -36.62
N SER A 510 14.62 8.97 -37.50
CA SER A 510 15.71 8.02 -37.21
C SER A 510 16.61 8.50 -36.06
N LEU A 511 16.95 9.79 -35.99
CA LEU A 511 17.73 10.35 -34.88
C LEU A 511 16.95 10.32 -33.55
N LYS A 512 15.65 10.64 -33.57
CA LYS A 512 14.79 10.55 -32.39
C LYS A 512 14.66 9.10 -31.91
N GLU A 513 14.49 8.15 -32.82
CA GLU A 513 14.47 6.70 -32.52
C GLU A 513 15.80 6.23 -31.94
N ARG A 514 16.94 6.67 -32.51
CA ARG A 514 18.28 6.38 -31.95
C ARG A 514 18.45 6.95 -30.54
N LEU A 515 18.01 8.18 -30.29
CA LEU A 515 18.05 8.80 -28.97
C LEU A 515 17.17 8.06 -27.96
N GLN A 516 15.96 7.66 -28.38
CA GLN A 516 15.05 6.87 -27.55
C GLN A 516 15.66 5.50 -27.23
N ALA A 517 16.24 4.81 -28.22
CA ALA A 517 16.94 3.55 -28.01
C ALA A 517 18.11 3.69 -27.02
N ILE A 518 18.91 4.76 -27.12
CA ILE A 518 19.98 5.06 -26.16
C ILE A 518 19.40 5.29 -24.76
N GLN A 519 18.28 6.01 -24.64
CA GLN A 519 17.62 6.26 -23.37
C GLN A 519 17.10 4.96 -22.73
N GLU A 520 16.50 4.06 -23.52
CA GLU A 520 16.01 2.76 -23.06
C GLU A 520 17.15 1.85 -22.60
N VAL A 521 18.26 1.80 -23.36
CA VAL A 521 19.46 1.03 -22.99
C VAL A 521 20.07 1.58 -21.70
N THR A 522 20.25 2.89 -21.60
CA THR A 522 20.82 3.52 -20.39
C THR A 522 19.93 3.35 -19.16
N GLN A 523 18.60 3.41 -19.33
CA GLN A 523 17.65 3.08 -18.27
C GLN A 523 17.75 1.61 -17.84
N THR A 524 17.88 0.68 -18.79
CA THR A 524 18.06 -0.74 -18.51
C THR A 524 19.35 -1.01 -17.72
N VAL A 525 20.46 -0.35 -18.09
CA VAL A 525 21.73 -0.42 -17.36
C VAL A 525 21.59 0.18 -15.96
N GLN A 526 20.96 1.35 -15.82
CA GLN A 526 20.69 1.98 -14.52
C GLN A 526 19.91 1.04 -13.58
N ASN A 527 18.84 0.42 -14.11
CA ASN A 527 17.98 -0.48 -13.35
C ASN A 527 18.71 -1.78 -12.98
N SER A 528 19.53 -2.32 -13.89
CA SER A 528 20.33 -3.53 -13.64
C SER A 528 21.40 -3.30 -12.57
N ILE A 529 22.15 -2.19 -12.64
CA ILE A 529 23.14 -1.82 -11.62
C ILE A 529 22.44 -1.59 -10.27
N GLY A 530 21.30 -0.90 -10.28
CA GLY A 530 20.49 -0.69 -9.08
C GLY A 530 20.03 -2.00 -8.45
N TYR A 531 19.55 -2.94 -9.26
CA TYR A 531 19.12 -4.27 -8.81
C TYR A 531 20.28 -5.05 -8.18
N ILE A 532 21.46 -5.08 -8.82
CA ILE A 532 22.64 -5.78 -8.28
C ILE A 532 23.10 -5.16 -6.97
N ALA A 533 23.17 -3.83 -6.89
CA ALA A 533 23.55 -3.12 -5.68
C ALA A 533 22.56 -3.42 -4.53
N SER A 534 21.25 -3.33 -4.79
CA SER A 534 20.22 -3.68 -3.81
C SER A 534 20.29 -5.16 -3.41
N LEU A 535 20.51 -6.10 -4.33
CA LEU A 535 20.64 -7.52 -4.01
C LEU A 535 21.80 -7.78 -3.03
N ALA A 536 22.97 -7.20 -3.30
CA ALA A 536 24.14 -7.36 -2.44
C ALA A 536 23.94 -6.71 -1.05
N GLU A 537 23.29 -5.55 -0.98
CA GLU A 537 22.92 -4.91 0.28
C GLU A 537 21.92 -5.74 1.09
N ARG A 538 20.93 -6.35 0.43
CA ARG A 538 19.96 -7.25 1.07
C ARG A 538 20.64 -8.49 1.65
N VAL A 539 21.59 -9.10 0.91
CA VAL A 539 22.41 -10.20 1.45
C VAL A 539 23.20 -9.73 2.67
N LYS A 540 23.89 -8.59 2.58
CA LYS A 540 24.62 -8.00 3.71
C LYS A 540 23.70 -7.77 4.92
N ASN A 541 22.51 -7.21 4.71
CA ASN A 541 21.54 -6.90 5.76
C ASN A 541 20.91 -8.18 6.37
N LEU A 542 20.81 -9.26 5.60
CA LEU A 542 20.41 -10.58 6.08
C LEU A 542 21.43 -11.13 7.08
N PHE A 543 22.71 -11.08 6.75
CA PHE A 543 23.78 -11.56 7.66
C PHE A 543 23.96 -10.64 8.88
N ASN A 544 23.69 -9.34 8.74
CA ASN A 544 23.82 -8.36 9.83
C ASN A 544 22.64 -8.34 10.82
N PHE A 545 21.65 -9.24 10.69
CA PHE A 545 20.46 -9.24 11.54
C PHE A 545 19.68 -7.92 11.52
N THR A 546 19.67 -7.22 10.38
CA THR A 546 18.90 -5.98 10.24
C THR A 546 17.40 -6.20 10.44
N VAL A 547 16.90 -7.36 10.00
CA VAL A 547 15.56 -7.86 10.31
C VAL A 547 15.74 -9.23 10.97
N PRO A 548 15.79 -9.32 12.32
CA PRO A 548 16.14 -10.55 13.02
C PRO A 548 15.31 -11.76 12.61
N TYR A 549 14.00 -11.57 12.41
CA TYR A 549 13.08 -12.60 11.92
C TYR A 549 13.57 -13.29 10.64
N LEU A 550 13.98 -12.54 9.62
CA LEU A 550 14.44 -13.10 8.34
C LEU A 550 15.80 -13.80 8.48
N SER A 551 16.69 -13.26 9.30
CA SER A 551 17.98 -13.87 9.61
C SER A 551 17.83 -15.20 10.36
N TYR A 552 16.84 -15.30 11.28
CA TYR A 552 16.50 -16.57 11.92
C TYR A 552 15.93 -17.59 10.93
N VAL A 553 15.07 -17.17 10.00
CA VAL A 553 14.58 -18.05 8.92
C VAL A 553 15.76 -18.55 8.07
N ALA A 554 16.68 -17.67 7.69
CA ALA A 554 17.89 -18.06 6.95
C ALA A 554 18.77 -19.04 7.74
N MET A 555 18.93 -18.83 9.06
CA MET A 555 19.67 -19.71 9.95
C MET A 555 19.01 -21.09 10.04
N MET A 556 17.69 -21.16 10.19
CA MET A 556 16.94 -22.43 10.21
C MET A 556 17.03 -23.18 8.89
N LEU A 557 16.94 -22.48 7.75
CA LEU A 557 17.12 -23.07 6.43
C LEU A 557 18.55 -23.56 6.21
N ALA A 558 19.56 -22.85 6.71
CA ALA A 558 20.95 -23.29 6.66
C ALA A 558 21.17 -24.56 7.50
N ILE A 559 20.62 -24.62 8.71
CA ILE A 559 20.67 -25.82 9.58
C ILE A 559 19.99 -27.01 8.89
N LEU A 560 18.80 -26.81 8.32
CA LEU A 560 18.10 -27.84 7.57
C LEU A 560 18.92 -28.29 6.34
N GLY A 561 19.54 -27.35 5.64
CA GLY A 561 20.43 -27.62 4.51
C GLY A 561 21.65 -28.47 4.91
N VAL A 562 22.26 -28.18 6.06
CA VAL A 562 23.35 -29.01 6.62
C VAL A 562 22.84 -30.43 6.89
N ALA A 563 21.71 -30.58 7.57
CA ALA A 563 21.15 -31.88 7.89
C ALA A 563 20.80 -32.69 6.62
N VAL A 564 20.19 -32.06 5.62
CA VAL A 564 19.83 -32.71 4.35
C VAL A 564 21.07 -33.14 3.58
N LEU A 565 22.09 -32.28 3.44
CA LEU A 565 23.32 -32.61 2.71
C LEU A 565 24.20 -33.62 3.46
N TYR A 566 24.07 -33.72 4.78
CA TYR A 566 24.73 -34.74 5.59
C TYR A 566 24.06 -36.11 5.47
N LEU A 567 22.71 -36.15 5.50
CA LEU A 567 21.95 -37.41 5.46
C LEU A 567 21.75 -37.96 4.05
N ILE A 568 21.61 -37.08 3.05
CA ILE A 568 21.24 -37.45 1.68
C ILE A 568 22.41 -37.12 0.73
N PRO A 569 23.02 -38.13 0.09
CA PRO A 569 24.04 -37.90 -0.93
C PRO A 569 23.54 -36.98 -2.05
N VAL A 570 24.36 -36.01 -2.43
CA VAL A 570 24.02 -34.94 -3.40
C VAL A 570 23.45 -35.47 -4.73
N ARG A 571 23.91 -36.64 -5.18
CA ARG A 571 23.40 -37.27 -6.41
C ARG A 571 21.89 -37.48 -6.40
N TYR A 572 21.29 -37.85 -5.26
CA TYR A 572 19.85 -38.06 -5.16
C TYR A 572 19.08 -36.74 -5.13
N LEU A 573 19.67 -35.69 -4.53
CA LEU A 573 19.08 -34.35 -4.54
C LEU A 573 19.06 -33.77 -5.95
N ILE A 574 20.15 -33.91 -6.71
CA ILE A 574 20.23 -33.46 -8.11
C ILE A 574 19.23 -34.24 -8.97
N LEU A 575 19.12 -35.57 -8.78
CA LEU A 575 18.15 -36.40 -9.49
C LEU A 575 16.70 -35.95 -9.20
N ALA A 576 16.35 -35.79 -7.92
CA ALA A 576 15.03 -35.34 -7.50
C ALA A 576 14.70 -33.94 -8.02
N TRP A 577 15.67 -33.01 -7.95
CA TRP A 577 15.54 -31.66 -8.50
C TRP A 577 15.32 -31.68 -10.01
N GLY A 578 16.09 -32.49 -10.75
CA GLY A 578 15.98 -32.66 -12.20
C GLY A 578 14.60 -33.19 -12.59
N VAL A 579 14.17 -34.31 -11.99
CA VAL A 579 12.86 -34.92 -12.22
C VAL A 579 11.73 -33.93 -11.93
N ASN A 580 11.81 -33.19 -10.82
CA ASN A 580 10.82 -32.15 -10.50
C ASN A 580 10.84 -31.02 -11.53
N LYS A 581 12.01 -30.54 -11.95
CA LYS A 581 12.11 -29.43 -12.92
C LYS A 581 11.51 -29.81 -14.28
N PHE A 582 11.78 -31.01 -14.78
CA PHE A 582 11.22 -31.50 -16.04
C PHE A 582 9.73 -31.86 -15.95
N SER A 583 9.26 -32.35 -14.79
CA SER A 583 7.84 -32.73 -14.61
C SER A 583 6.92 -31.58 -14.17
N ARG A 584 7.47 -30.47 -13.64
CA ARG A 584 6.69 -29.37 -13.03
C ARG A 584 5.62 -28.78 -13.94
N LYS A 585 5.96 -28.45 -15.18
CA LYS A 585 4.99 -27.86 -16.14
C LYS A 585 3.98 -28.88 -16.67
N ILE A 586 4.34 -30.16 -16.68
CA ILE A 586 3.44 -31.26 -17.08
C ILE A 586 2.37 -31.46 -15.99
N LEU A 587 2.78 -31.46 -14.72
CA LEU A 587 1.89 -31.71 -13.58
C LEU A 587 1.13 -30.46 -13.12
N ARG A 588 1.69 -29.26 -13.32
CA ARG A 588 1.10 -27.98 -12.89
C ARG A 588 1.30 -26.91 -13.98
N PRO A 589 0.40 -26.82 -14.96
CA PRO A 589 0.51 -25.87 -16.07
C PRO A 589 0.63 -24.40 -15.61
N HIS A 590 -0.03 -24.04 -14.51
CA HIS A 590 -0.06 -22.68 -13.97
C HIS A 590 0.98 -22.41 -12.87
N SER A 591 2.03 -23.22 -12.74
CA SER A 591 3.07 -22.98 -11.73
C SER A 591 3.96 -21.80 -12.12
N VAL A 592 4.00 -20.76 -11.29
CA VAL A 592 4.95 -19.64 -11.45
C VAL A 592 6.36 -20.14 -11.10
N PRO A 593 7.39 -19.87 -11.94
CA PRO A 593 8.76 -20.20 -11.58
C PRO A 593 9.17 -19.39 -10.35
N ASN A 594 9.68 -20.08 -9.32
CA ASN A 594 10.11 -19.47 -8.07
C ASN A 594 11.57 -19.85 -7.78
N ASN A 595 12.29 -18.95 -7.13
CA ASN A 595 13.62 -19.22 -6.58
C ASN A 595 13.58 -18.86 -5.10
N GLU A 596 13.48 -19.88 -4.24
CA GLU A 596 13.24 -19.75 -2.81
C GLU A 596 14.29 -18.87 -2.11
N LEU A 597 15.55 -18.94 -2.55
CA LEU A 597 16.64 -18.13 -1.99
C LEU A 597 16.49 -16.65 -2.36
N LEU A 598 16.21 -16.35 -3.62
CA LEU A 598 15.95 -14.97 -4.07
C LEU A 598 14.64 -14.44 -3.48
N ASP A 599 13.66 -15.32 -3.28
CA ASP A 599 12.42 -14.99 -2.60
C ASP A 599 12.70 -14.57 -1.16
N LEU A 600 13.48 -15.32 -0.39
CA LEU A 600 13.90 -14.92 0.96
C LEU A 600 14.66 -13.58 0.96
N ILE A 601 15.67 -13.43 0.08
CA ILE A 601 16.51 -12.23 0.03
C ILE A 601 15.69 -11.00 -0.39
N SER A 602 14.70 -11.14 -1.28
CA SER A 602 13.83 -10.03 -1.71
C SER A 602 12.86 -9.52 -0.62
N ARG A 603 12.77 -10.19 0.53
CA ARG A 603 12.06 -9.67 1.73
C ARG A 603 12.95 -8.82 2.61
N VAL A 604 14.25 -9.04 2.56
CA VAL A 604 15.20 -8.24 3.33
C VAL A 604 15.23 -6.85 2.69
N PRO A 605 15.15 -5.78 3.49
CA PRO A 605 15.21 -4.43 2.94
C PRO A 605 16.63 -4.05 2.54
N ASP A 606 16.77 -3.35 1.42
CA ASP A 606 18.03 -2.69 1.05
C ASP A 606 18.25 -1.40 1.84
N ASP A 607 19.42 -0.77 1.68
CA ASP A 607 19.78 0.41 2.47
C ASP A 607 18.90 1.62 2.14
N GLU A 608 18.35 1.69 0.92
CA GLU A 608 17.44 2.76 0.50
C GLU A 608 16.06 2.60 1.14
N GLU A 609 15.51 1.40 1.15
CA GLU A 609 14.27 1.04 1.84
C GLU A 609 14.38 1.30 3.36
N LEU A 610 15.50 0.93 3.98
CA LEU A 610 15.73 1.18 5.41
C LEU A 610 15.67 2.67 5.77
N LEU A 611 16.17 3.53 4.89
CA LEU A 611 16.09 4.98 5.07
C LEU A 611 14.65 5.48 4.93
N ASN A 612 13.86 4.90 4.02
CA ASN A 612 12.44 5.20 3.89
C ASN A 612 11.65 4.81 5.16
N TYR A 613 12.04 3.72 5.82
CA TYR A 613 11.41 3.24 7.07
C TYR A 613 11.95 3.90 8.34
N ARG A 614 12.93 4.80 8.24
CA ARG A 614 13.51 5.48 9.41
C ARG A 614 12.48 6.42 10.02
N GLU A 615 12.09 6.20 11.27
CA GLU A 615 11.19 7.13 11.96
C GLU A 615 11.89 8.47 12.23
N LEU A 616 11.18 9.57 11.97
CA LEU A 616 11.59 10.90 12.41
C LEU A 616 10.93 11.21 13.77
N LYS A 617 11.64 11.91 14.66
CA LYS A 617 11.11 12.25 15.98
C LYS A 617 9.87 13.13 15.85
N ALA A 618 8.76 12.72 16.46
CA ALA A 618 7.58 13.56 16.61
C ALA A 618 7.93 14.77 17.50
N ILE A 619 7.45 15.96 17.12
CA ILE A 619 7.69 17.17 17.91
C ILE A 619 6.41 17.43 18.70
N PRO A 620 6.48 17.64 20.02
CA PRO A 620 5.33 18.11 20.77
C PRO A 620 4.95 19.50 20.27
N THR A 621 3.79 19.63 19.65
CA THR A 621 3.17 20.95 19.44
C THR A 621 2.56 21.42 20.76
N ALA A 622 2.35 22.72 20.94
CA ALA A 622 1.89 23.34 22.20
C ALA A 622 0.63 22.71 22.83
N ASP A 623 -0.19 22.00 22.03
CA ASP A 623 -1.37 21.27 22.53
C ASP A 623 -1.05 19.97 23.30
N CYS A 624 0.20 19.49 23.25
CA CYS A 624 0.62 18.28 23.95
C CYS A 624 0.85 18.48 25.46
N GLU A 625 1.05 19.72 25.93
CA GLU A 625 1.36 19.99 27.34
C GLU A 625 0.14 19.87 28.28
N ARG A 626 -1.09 19.88 27.76
CA ARG A 626 -2.29 19.75 28.60
C ARG A 626 -2.71 18.31 28.93
N GLY A 627 -2.15 17.31 28.24
CA GLY A 627 -2.59 15.91 28.37
C GLY A 627 -1.66 15.00 29.19
N SER A 628 -0.43 15.40 29.46
CA SER A 628 0.61 14.54 30.07
C SER A 628 0.95 14.88 31.53
N ALA A 629 0.28 15.86 32.14
CA ALA A 629 0.54 16.28 33.51
C ALA A 629 -0.08 15.36 34.60
N PHE A 630 -0.75 14.27 34.24
CA PHE A 630 -1.41 13.35 35.18
C PHE A 630 -0.94 11.90 35.03
N SER A 631 0.35 11.65 34.84
CA SER A 631 0.91 10.30 35.05
C SER A 631 2.44 10.32 35.08
N CYS A 632 3.05 10.91 36.10
CA CYS A 632 4.43 10.59 36.50
C CYS A 632 4.73 11.18 37.88
N SER A 633 4.26 10.51 38.94
CA SER A 633 4.74 10.76 40.31
C SER A 633 4.68 9.48 41.13
N SER A 634 5.67 8.59 40.96
CA SER A 634 6.09 7.62 41.98
C SER A 634 7.14 6.65 41.45
N SER A 635 8.41 6.90 41.77
CA SER A 635 9.33 5.89 42.32
C SER A 635 10.72 6.52 42.46
N GLY A 636 11.11 6.80 43.71
CA GLY A 636 12.42 7.32 44.07
C GLY A 636 13.51 6.25 44.07
N GLY A 637 14.75 6.71 44.07
CA GLY A 637 15.97 5.92 44.22
C GLY A 637 17.19 6.83 44.27
N THR A 638 17.58 7.19 45.49
CA THR A 638 18.75 7.97 45.95
C THR A 638 20.11 7.42 45.51
N VAL A 639 21.12 8.29 45.31
CA VAL A 639 22.42 8.34 46.05
C VAL A 639 23.15 9.68 45.79
N SER A 640 23.65 10.26 46.90
CA SER A 640 24.54 11.41 47.20
C SER A 640 25.79 11.59 46.32
N GLY A 641 26.55 12.71 46.27
CA GLY A 641 26.63 14.00 46.98
C GLY A 641 28.01 14.64 46.63
N ASN A 642 28.07 15.88 46.12
CA ASN A 642 28.44 17.15 46.81
C ASN A 642 29.91 17.63 46.47
N PRO A 643 30.37 18.87 46.79
CA PRO A 643 30.17 20.10 45.96
C PRO A 643 31.42 21.04 45.83
N SER A 644 31.24 22.19 45.15
CA SER A 644 31.93 23.53 45.24
C SER A 644 32.40 24.07 43.86
N GLY A 645 32.26 25.35 43.49
CA GLY A 645 31.67 26.54 44.10
C GLY A 645 31.77 27.77 43.14
N ILE A 646 31.13 28.89 43.55
CA ILE A 646 31.34 30.30 43.14
C ILE A 646 30.82 30.66 41.71
N GLY A 647 30.04 31.70 41.41
CA GLY A 647 29.57 32.91 42.11
C GLY A 647 29.58 34.12 41.12
N SER A 648 28.51 34.93 41.11
CA SER A 648 28.29 36.20 40.36
C SER A 648 27.89 36.08 38.87
N GLY A 649 27.04 36.90 38.25
CA GLY A 649 26.31 38.12 38.64
C GLY A 649 25.94 38.91 37.37
N ALA A 650 24.66 39.23 37.20
CA ALA A 650 24.02 40.26 36.36
C ALA A 650 24.65 40.73 35.01
N HIS A 651 23.88 40.68 33.91
CA HIS A 651 23.28 41.89 33.29
C HIS A 651 22.40 41.56 32.06
N ARG A 652 21.17 42.06 32.13
CA ARG A 652 20.15 42.15 31.07
C ARG A 652 20.42 43.39 30.22
N ARG A 653 20.38 43.29 28.88
CA ARG A 653 20.32 44.46 27.99
C ARG A 653 19.41 44.18 26.79
N GLU A 654 18.24 44.83 26.80
CA GLU A 654 17.37 45.04 25.63
C GLU A 654 18.07 45.93 24.60
N GLN A 655 17.83 45.70 23.31
CA GLN A 655 17.89 46.75 22.30
C GLN A 655 16.68 46.71 21.36
N ARG A 656 16.02 47.87 21.32
CA ARG A 656 14.86 48.27 20.54
C ARG A 656 15.19 48.49 19.06
N LYS A 657 14.18 48.22 18.24
CA LYS A 657 13.97 48.68 16.84
C LYS A 657 14.19 50.19 16.68
N LYS A 658 14.78 50.60 15.54
CA LYS A 658 14.64 51.94 14.95
C LYS A 658 14.18 51.83 13.50
N HIS A 659 13.01 52.42 13.23
CA HIS A 659 12.62 52.92 11.91
C HIS A 659 13.46 54.15 11.55
N LYS A 660 13.67 54.38 10.25
CA LYS A 660 14.03 55.68 9.68
C LYS A 660 13.16 55.94 8.45
N PRO A 661 12.57 57.14 8.31
CA PRO A 661 11.89 57.59 7.11
C PRO A 661 12.81 58.49 6.25
N ALA A 662 12.60 58.44 4.93
CA ALA A 662 12.61 59.53 3.96
C ALA A 662 12.23 58.94 2.61
#